data_AF-A0A1W4XKV6-F1
#
_entry.id   AF-A0A1W4XKV6-F1
#
_cell.length_a   1.000
_cell.length_b   1.000
_cell.length_c   1.000
_cell.angle_alpha   90.00
_cell.angle_beta   90.00
_cell.angle_gamma   90.00
#
_symmetry.space_group_name_H-M   'P 1'
#
loop_
_entity.id
_entity.type
_entity.pdbx_description
1 polymer ?
#
loop_
_entity_poly.entity_id
_entity_poly.type
_entity_poly.pdbx_seq_one_letter_code
_entity_poly.pdbx_strand_id
1 'polypeptide(L)'
;MTDAESFPQRKSEESEDDNTNSSTLNDLCKSNSDYFVNDNTENGQRLYTSFLTIADNLNSLAITRKKIESVVHNFDYDENTPANGYRSFLKVVDYAIAHSLQVIKKVSLKRDGVLFRKAVITKDVEACAHLLASLNNCLILLTTLLEWSSETELFPKEKRSPEEIILKTETINRYCFYGRCLGFQFCESIKPTLQMVAFAMAVFSEAYFSSGSYFTKATNSVISTATYLTDPEQRAKTIVNVSQTANIDFCKSFWFLSESELMHNLPSVIRAHAYVAVTKILLIPPKPLTLTINGQDIDIPIPESHIGKKTIQVRLISSNVREGMVGEASKKTNLPPSKGLLFHCHGGGFVAQSSKSHEIYLRLWARDLNVPILSVDYSLAPQAPYPRAIEEITYAYCWALKNCHLLGSTGETIIAAGDSAGANLLLGTCLKCATMNVPPPKGLFLAYVPTLINFVPSPARLLCLMDPLLPFGFMMRCLKAYAGTEKSSSSNDSDMSSFEEITHSDLADLQAHKSPTSEISDTLSNESFESQSLEGGNEFQNVEGLEDNNIDENVLYEAESNGSRSKINQYQDSISNSYSFIQRSLTGFVSNLKEHVGSWIPGTVQNIPEDVIHADKEKSIVDELKFEVPEDPFLSPYLASDEMLITLPPLKLLVCNHLD
;
A
#
# COMPACT_ATOMS: atom_id res chain seq x y z
N MET A 1 -37.96 20.31 -23.07
CA MET A 1 -37.97 21.76 -22.76
C MET A 1 -37.97 21.85 -21.25
N THR A 2 -37.07 22.53 -20.56
CA THR A 2 -35.85 23.29 -20.91
C THR A 2 -35.19 23.58 -19.55
N ASP A 3 -33.88 23.54 -19.33
CA ASP A 3 -32.72 23.45 -20.23
C ASP A 3 -31.69 22.42 -19.74
N ALA A 4 -30.76 22.04 -20.60
CA ALA A 4 -29.56 21.29 -20.23
C ALA A 4 -28.33 22.19 -20.45
N GLU A 5 -27.67 22.59 -19.37
CA GLU A 5 -26.43 23.39 -19.46
C GLU A 5 -25.30 22.52 -20.03
N SER A 6 -24.96 22.74 -21.30
CA SER A 6 -23.88 22.04 -21.98
C SER A 6 -22.54 22.54 -21.46
N PHE A 7 -21.91 21.77 -20.56
CA PHE A 7 -20.49 21.95 -20.25
C PHE A 7 -19.67 21.86 -21.56
N PRO A 8 -18.69 22.76 -21.79
CA PRO A 8 -17.94 22.78 -23.03
C PRO A 8 -17.06 21.53 -23.14
N GLN A 9 -17.26 20.74 -24.22
CA GLN A 9 -16.34 19.66 -24.58
C GLN A 9 -14.95 20.24 -24.87
N ARG A 10 -14.01 20.02 -23.95
CA ARG A 10 -12.59 20.39 -24.13
C ARG A 10 -11.93 19.42 -25.11
N LYS A 11 -12.07 19.68 -26.41
CA LYS A 11 -11.47 18.87 -27.47
C LYS A 11 -9.97 19.15 -27.61
N SER A 12 -9.19 18.08 -27.55
CA SER A 12 -7.87 17.95 -28.21
C SER A 12 -6.83 19.04 -27.97
N GLU A 13 -6.61 19.45 -26.71
CA GLU A 13 -5.42 20.24 -26.34
C GLU A 13 -4.24 19.32 -25.94
N GLU A 14 -4.47 18.29 -25.10
CA GLU A 14 -3.41 17.38 -24.59
C GLU A 14 -2.56 16.73 -25.70
N SER A 15 -3.19 16.32 -26.81
CA SER A 15 -2.54 15.57 -27.90
C SER A 15 -1.54 16.39 -28.73
N GLU A 16 -1.62 17.73 -28.71
CA GLU A 16 -0.65 18.59 -29.41
C GLU A 16 0.60 18.85 -28.57
N ASP A 17 0.44 19.00 -27.25
CA ASP A 17 1.55 19.26 -26.32
C ASP A 17 2.43 18.01 -26.14
N ASP A 18 1.86 16.81 -26.10
CA ASP A 18 2.61 15.54 -26.06
C ASP A 18 3.53 15.33 -27.27
N ASN A 19 3.01 15.56 -28.49
CA ASN A 19 3.81 15.48 -29.71
C ASN A 19 4.92 16.55 -29.71
N THR A 20 4.63 17.74 -29.18
CA THR A 20 5.59 18.83 -29.01
C THR A 20 6.70 18.45 -28.03
N ASN A 21 6.37 17.83 -26.89
CA ASN A 21 7.34 17.35 -25.89
C ASN A 21 8.24 16.24 -26.47
N SER A 22 7.66 15.27 -27.18
CA SER A 22 8.42 14.17 -27.80
C SER A 22 9.39 14.67 -28.89
N SER A 23 8.94 15.57 -29.78
CA SER A 23 9.83 16.18 -30.80
C SER A 23 10.94 17.00 -30.15
N THR A 24 10.60 17.84 -29.16
CA THR A 24 11.57 18.67 -28.44
C THR A 24 12.64 17.82 -27.75
N LEU A 25 12.24 16.69 -27.15
CA LEU A 25 13.17 15.74 -26.53
C LEU A 25 14.11 15.12 -27.57
N ASN A 26 13.58 14.67 -28.71
CA ASN A 26 14.36 14.09 -29.80
C ASN A 26 15.41 15.08 -30.35
N ASP A 27 15.04 16.35 -30.53
CA ASP A 27 15.95 17.39 -31.03
C ASP A 27 17.00 17.80 -29.99
N LEU A 28 16.66 17.81 -28.70
CA LEU A 28 17.64 17.97 -27.62
C LEU A 28 18.60 16.76 -27.50
N CYS A 29 18.14 15.54 -27.79
CA CYS A 29 19.03 14.38 -27.89
C CYS A 29 20.05 14.55 -29.02
N LYS A 30 19.60 14.87 -30.24
CA LYS A 30 20.49 15.15 -31.40
C LYS A 30 21.51 16.23 -31.07
N SER A 31 21.05 17.37 -30.55
CA SER A 31 21.91 18.50 -30.19
C SER A 31 22.95 18.16 -29.10
N ASN A 32 22.68 17.16 -28.25
CA ASN A 32 23.65 16.68 -27.26
C ASN A 32 24.54 15.54 -27.80
N SER A 33 24.04 14.63 -28.65
CA SER A 33 24.91 13.65 -29.33
C SER A 33 25.96 14.36 -30.18
N ASP A 34 25.58 15.39 -30.94
CA ASP A 34 26.50 16.17 -31.78
C ASP A 34 27.58 16.91 -30.96
N TYR A 35 27.28 17.24 -29.70
CA TYR A 35 28.24 17.85 -28.77
C TYR A 35 29.20 16.80 -28.16
N PHE A 36 28.71 15.60 -27.82
CA PHE A 36 29.51 14.55 -27.17
C PHE A 36 30.18 13.55 -28.13
N VAL A 37 29.87 13.55 -29.43
CA VAL A 37 30.40 12.57 -30.41
C VAL A 37 31.94 12.52 -30.45
N ASN A 38 32.60 13.67 -30.28
CA ASN A 38 34.07 13.79 -30.27
C ASN A 38 34.67 13.72 -28.84
N ASP A 39 33.86 13.52 -27.81
CA ASP A 39 34.32 13.42 -26.42
C ASP A 39 34.79 12.00 -26.11
N ASN A 40 36.07 11.75 -26.37
CA ASN A 40 36.73 10.45 -26.14
C ASN A 40 36.87 10.05 -24.66
N THR A 41 36.30 10.81 -23.71
CA THR A 41 36.21 10.35 -22.31
C THR A 41 35.10 9.31 -22.15
N GLU A 42 35.28 8.36 -21.24
CA GLU A 42 34.29 7.29 -20.96
C GLU A 42 32.88 7.86 -20.75
N ASN A 43 32.75 8.90 -19.92
CA ASN A 43 31.48 9.56 -19.64
C ASN A 43 30.90 10.32 -20.84
N GLY A 44 31.75 10.81 -21.76
CA GLY A 44 31.34 11.43 -23.02
C GLY A 44 30.76 10.42 -24.01
N GLN A 45 31.45 9.30 -24.22
CA GLN A 45 30.98 8.19 -25.07
C GLN A 45 29.68 7.56 -24.51
N ARG A 46 29.57 7.40 -23.19
CA ARG A 46 28.35 6.94 -22.51
C ARG A 46 27.18 7.92 -22.67
N LEU A 47 27.42 9.22 -22.55
CA LEU A 47 26.43 10.26 -22.82
C LEU A 47 25.96 10.22 -24.28
N TYR A 48 26.89 10.22 -25.24
CA TYR A 48 26.61 10.10 -26.68
C TYR A 48 25.72 8.88 -26.99
N THR A 49 26.11 7.70 -26.50
CA THR A 49 25.37 6.45 -26.67
C THR A 49 23.97 6.53 -26.06
N SER A 50 23.84 7.17 -24.89
CA SER A 50 22.55 7.32 -24.22
C SER A 50 21.60 8.26 -24.97
N PHE A 51 22.09 9.36 -25.57
CA PHE A 51 21.26 10.26 -26.37
C PHE A 51 20.72 9.59 -27.64
N LEU A 52 21.54 8.79 -28.34
CA LEU A 52 21.08 7.96 -29.46
C LEU A 52 20.03 6.94 -28.99
N THR A 53 20.32 6.20 -27.92
CA THR A 53 19.40 5.21 -27.33
C THR A 53 18.04 5.82 -26.99
N ILE A 54 18.01 7.06 -26.48
CA ILE A 54 16.77 7.79 -26.19
C ILE A 54 16.04 8.16 -27.47
N ALA A 55 16.73 8.72 -28.47
CA ALA A 55 16.12 9.08 -29.75
C ALA A 55 15.50 7.88 -30.48
N ASP A 56 16.21 6.75 -30.53
CA ASP A 56 15.72 5.51 -31.15
C ASP A 56 14.49 4.94 -30.43
N ASN A 57 14.50 4.94 -29.09
CA ASN A 57 13.34 4.49 -28.32
C ASN A 57 12.13 5.44 -28.46
N LEU A 58 12.32 6.76 -28.60
CA LEU A 58 11.21 7.68 -28.86
C LEU A 58 10.54 7.41 -30.22
N ASN A 59 11.33 7.13 -31.26
CA ASN A 59 10.80 6.74 -32.57
C ASN A 59 9.97 5.43 -32.47
N SER A 60 10.47 4.43 -31.75
CA SER A 60 9.77 3.15 -31.54
C SER A 60 8.53 3.27 -30.64
N LEU A 61 8.60 4.10 -29.60
CA LEU A 61 7.49 4.41 -28.70
C LEU A 61 6.36 5.07 -29.48
N ALA A 62 6.64 6.07 -30.31
CA ALA A 62 5.62 6.78 -31.09
C ALA A 62 4.79 5.86 -32.01
N ILE A 63 5.42 4.86 -32.63
CA ILE A 63 4.73 3.87 -33.48
C ILE A 63 3.81 2.99 -32.63
N THR A 64 4.32 2.44 -31.53
CA THR A 64 3.57 1.49 -30.68
C THR A 64 2.46 2.19 -29.89
N ARG A 65 2.74 3.40 -29.36
CA ARG A 65 1.78 4.33 -28.75
C ARG A 65 0.58 4.55 -29.68
N LYS A 66 0.82 4.93 -30.94
CA LYS A 66 -0.24 5.21 -31.91
C LYS A 66 -1.12 3.98 -32.22
N LYS A 67 -0.55 2.77 -32.24
CA LYS A 67 -1.35 1.53 -32.36
C LYS A 67 -2.29 1.36 -31.17
N ILE A 68 -1.78 1.53 -29.94
CA ILE A 68 -2.57 1.41 -28.71
C ILE A 68 -3.65 2.50 -28.65
N GLU A 69 -3.29 3.77 -28.85
CA GLU A 69 -4.21 4.92 -28.86
C GLU A 69 -5.39 4.73 -29.82
N SER A 70 -5.17 4.11 -30.98
CA SER A 70 -6.22 3.87 -31.97
C SER A 70 -7.33 2.93 -31.50
N VAL A 71 -7.12 2.17 -30.41
CA VAL A 71 -8.10 1.19 -29.88
C VAL A 71 -8.41 1.35 -28.39
N VAL A 72 -7.69 2.17 -27.61
CA VAL A 72 -7.92 2.27 -26.14
C VAL A 72 -9.36 2.62 -25.75
N HIS A 73 -10.09 3.31 -26.62
CA HIS A 73 -11.45 3.77 -26.36
C HIS A 73 -12.48 2.62 -26.30
N ASN A 74 -12.20 1.47 -26.92
CA ASN A 74 -13.07 0.30 -26.86
C ASN A 74 -13.07 -0.39 -25.49
N PHE A 75 -12.11 -0.05 -24.62
CA PHE A 75 -11.93 -0.61 -23.28
C PHE A 75 -12.31 0.37 -22.17
N ASP A 76 -12.87 1.54 -22.50
CA ASP A 76 -13.31 2.53 -21.52
C ASP A 76 -14.57 2.07 -20.78
N TYR A 77 -14.72 2.50 -19.52
CA TYR A 77 -15.82 2.09 -18.66
C TYR A 77 -17.19 2.63 -19.14
N ASP A 78 -17.23 3.92 -19.50
CA ASP A 78 -18.35 4.56 -20.22
C ASP A 78 -17.87 5.85 -20.92
N GLU A 79 -18.69 6.47 -21.76
CA GLU A 79 -18.34 7.68 -22.53
C GLU A 79 -17.91 8.88 -21.66
N ASN A 80 -18.41 8.97 -20.42
CA ASN A 80 -18.07 10.00 -19.44
C ASN A 80 -16.87 9.60 -18.56
N THR A 81 -16.47 8.32 -18.61
CA THR A 81 -15.44 7.71 -17.79
C THR A 81 -14.39 7.01 -18.67
N PRO A 82 -13.59 7.77 -19.46
CA PRO A 82 -12.56 7.22 -20.33
C PRO A 82 -11.32 6.75 -19.53
N ALA A 83 -11.51 5.68 -18.77
CA ALA A 83 -10.53 5.16 -17.82
C ALA A 83 -10.35 3.65 -17.99
N ASN A 84 -9.16 3.25 -18.45
CA ASN A 84 -8.77 1.85 -18.56
C ASN A 84 -7.24 1.67 -18.45
N GLY A 85 -6.78 0.43 -18.28
CA GLY A 85 -5.37 0.15 -18.03
C GLY A 85 -4.41 0.50 -19.17
N TYR A 86 -4.86 0.52 -20.43
CA TYR A 86 -4.04 1.01 -21.55
C TYR A 86 -3.87 2.53 -21.47
N ARG A 87 -4.93 3.28 -21.19
CA ARG A 87 -4.85 4.75 -20.97
C ARG A 87 -3.92 5.12 -19.81
N SER A 88 -3.95 4.37 -18.71
CA SER A 88 -3.00 4.55 -17.60
C SER A 88 -1.56 4.34 -18.05
N PHE A 89 -1.30 3.35 -18.90
CA PHE A 89 0.04 3.09 -19.45
C PHE A 89 0.51 4.16 -20.46
N LEU A 90 -0.41 4.74 -21.23
CA LEU A 90 -0.11 5.90 -22.08
C LEU A 90 0.34 7.08 -21.22
N LYS A 91 -0.45 7.50 -20.21
CA LYS A 91 -0.05 8.60 -19.30
C LYS A 91 1.28 8.33 -18.59
N VAL A 92 1.63 7.07 -18.30
CA VAL A 92 2.96 6.70 -17.79
C VAL A 92 4.09 6.96 -18.81
N VAL A 93 3.89 6.67 -20.10
CA VAL A 93 4.87 7.04 -21.15
C VAL A 93 5.01 8.55 -21.26
N ASP A 94 3.91 9.29 -21.13
CA ASP A 94 3.88 10.75 -21.24
C ASP A 94 4.69 11.40 -20.09
N TYR A 95 4.48 10.94 -18.85
CA TYR A 95 5.31 11.33 -17.71
C TYR A 95 6.79 10.92 -17.86
N ALA A 96 7.12 9.80 -18.52
CA ALA A 96 8.50 9.42 -18.79
C ALA A 96 9.18 10.31 -19.83
N ILE A 97 8.45 10.73 -20.87
CA ILE A 97 8.92 11.69 -21.88
C ILE A 97 9.15 13.05 -21.21
N ALA A 98 8.18 13.55 -20.44
CA ALA A 98 8.29 14.81 -19.70
C ALA A 98 9.45 14.80 -18.68
N HIS A 99 9.62 13.70 -17.94
CA HIS A 99 10.76 13.52 -17.01
C HIS A 99 12.10 13.55 -17.74
N SER A 100 12.22 12.80 -18.84
CA SER A 100 13.43 12.75 -19.66
C SER A 100 13.76 14.12 -20.27
N LEU A 101 12.74 14.86 -20.72
CA LEU A 101 12.86 16.23 -21.20
C LEU A 101 13.38 17.19 -20.12
N GLN A 102 12.89 17.09 -18.90
CA GLN A 102 13.43 17.88 -17.78
C GLN A 102 14.88 17.54 -17.45
N VAL A 103 15.32 16.30 -17.62
CA VAL A 103 16.72 15.88 -17.40
C VAL A 103 17.61 16.37 -18.53
N ILE A 104 17.27 16.07 -19.79
CA ILE A 104 18.12 16.37 -20.95
C ILE A 104 18.21 17.88 -21.21
N LYS A 105 17.13 18.65 -20.97
CA LYS A 105 17.17 20.13 -21.03
C LYS A 105 18.17 20.73 -20.02
N LYS A 106 18.36 20.10 -18.85
CA LYS A 106 19.40 20.52 -17.88
C LYS A 106 20.81 20.24 -18.38
N VAL A 107 21.00 19.26 -19.28
CA VAL A 107 22.30 18.99 -19.94
C VAL A 107 22.61 20.10 -20.93
N SER A 108 21.71 20.37 -21.87
CA SER A 108 21.89 21.42 -22.89
C SER A 108 22.15 22.80 -22.28
N LEU A 109 21.53 23.12 -21.15
CA LEU A 109 21.71 24.39 -20.42
C LEU A 109 22.99 24.47 -19.58
N LYS A 110 23.75 23.38 -19.41
CA LYS A 110 24.89 23.32 -18.46
C LYS A 110 26.18 22.70 -19.01
N ARG A 111 26.16 22.04 -20.16
CA ARG A 111 27.29 21.26 -20.72
C ARG A 111 28.59 22.04 -20.94
N ASP A 112 28.48 23.35 -21.14
CA ASP A 112 29.60 24.29 -21.31
C ASP A 112 30.09 24.92 -19.98
N GLY A 113 29.40 24.64 -18.86
CA GLY A 113 29.65 25.26 -17.56
C GLY A 113 30.71 24.54 -16.71
N VAL A 114 31.54 25.30 -15.99
CA VAL A 114 32.63 24.78 -15.14
C VAL A 114 32.14 23.80 -14.03
N LEU A 115 30.88 23.88 -13.63
CA LEU A 115 30.26 22.99 -12.64
C LEU A 115 29.60 21.72 -13.25
N PHE A 116 29.80 21.46 -14.55
CA PHE A 116 29.23 20.31 -15.25
C PHE A 116 29.93 18.99 -14.87
N ARG A 117 29.43 18.34 -13.80
CA ARG A 117 29.93 17.05 -13.31
C ARG A 117 29.50 15.90 -14.22
N LYS A 118 30.21 15.71 -15.34
CA LYS A 118 29.95 14.68 -16.37
C LYS A 118 29.44 13.36 -15.77
N ALA A 119 30.22 12.73 -14.89
CA ALA A 119 29.91 11.41 -14.31
C ALA A 119 28.61 11.31 -13.48
N VAL A 120 28.08 12.42 -12.95
CA VAL A 120 26.76 12.43 -12.30
C VAL A 120 25.67 12.48 -13.37
N ILE A 121 25.85 13.36 -14.35
CA ILE A 121 24.88 13.62 -15.42
C ILE A 121 24.79 12.44 -16.39
N THR A 122 25.88 11.72 -16.64
CA THR A 122 25.91 10.44 -17.36
C THR A 122 24.92 9.44 -16.74
N LYS A 123 24.96 9.25 -15.41
CA LYS A 123 24.00 8.36 -14.73
C LYS A 123 22.54 8.82 -14.84
N ASP A 124 22.29 10.13 -14.78
CA ASP A 124 20.93 10.69 -14.90
C ASP A 124 20.35 10.49 -16.32
N VAL A 125 21.17 10.65 -17.37
CA VAL A 125 20.77 10.41 -18.77
C VAL A 125 20.65 8.90 -19.06
N GLU A 126 21.56 8.06 -18.56
CA GLU A 126 21.46 6.60 -18.65
C GLU A 126 20.17 6.08 -18.00
N ALA A 127 19.75 6.65 -16.86
CA ALA A 127 18.48 6.29 -16.23
C ALA A 127 17.26 6.62 -17.11
N CYS A 128 17.29 7.75 -17.84
CA CYS A 128 16.25 8.10 -18.82
C CYS A 128 16.25 7.13 -20.02
N ALA A 129 17.44 6.74 -20.52
CA ALA A 129 17.56 5.75 -21.59
C ALA A 129 16.99 4.38 -21.20
N HIS A 130 17.34 3.88 -20.01
CA HIS A 130 16.80 2.62 -19.50
C HIS A 130 15.30 2.69 -19.20
N LEU A 131 14.78 3.83 -18.74
CA LEU A 131 13.35 4.05 -18.50
C LEU A 131 12.55 3.93 -19.81
N LEU A 132 12.93 4.70 -20.83
CA LEU A 132 12.22 4.71 -22.12
C LEU A 132 12.33 3.37 -22.85
N ALA A 133 13.49 2.69 -22.80
CA ALA A 133 13.64 1.35 -23.34
C ALA A 133 12.76 0.30 -22.63
N SER A 134 12.67 0.36 -21.30
CA SER A 134 11.83 -0.56 -20.53
C SER A 134 10.34 -0.32 -20.79
N LEU A 135 9.92 0.94 -20.94
CA LEU A 135 8.55 1.30 -21.31
C LEU A 135 8.22 0.91 -22.76
N ASN A 136 9.17 0.98 -23.69
CA ASN A 136 8.98 0.50 -25.06
C ASN A 136 8.72 -1.01 -25.08
N ASN A 137 9.49 -1.78 -24.30
CA ASN A 137 9.22 -3.21 -24.08
C ASN A 137 7.83 -3.45 -23.45
N CYS A 138 7.41 -2.63 -22.48
CA CYS A 138 6.04 -2.69 -21.95
C CYS A 138 4.98 -2.45 -23.04
N LEU A 139 5.13 -1.45 -23.91
CA LEU A 139 4.18 -1.20 -25.00
C LEU A 139 4.10 -2.35 -26.01
N ILE A 140 5.20 -3.06 -26.26
CA ILE A 140 5.22 -4.27 -27.10
C ILE A 140 4.44 -5.42 -26.43
N LEU A 141 4.51 -5.55 -25.10
CA LEU A 141 3.68 -6.54 -24.38
C LEU A 141 2.20 -6.12 -24.33
N LEU A 142 1.88 -4.84 -24.14
CA LEU A 142 0.51 -4.33 -24.27
C LEU A 142 -0.07 -4.58 -25.67
N THR A 143 0.74 -4.41 -26.71
CA THR A 143 0.36 -4.75 -28.08
C THR A 143 0.09 -6.25 -28.25
N THR A 144 0.86 -7.11 -27.57
CA THR A 144 0.58 -8.55 -27.53
C THR A 144 -0.74 -8.84 -26.81
N LEU A 145 -1.06 -8.14 -25.70
CA LEU A 145 -2.31 -8.33 -24.96
C LEU A 145 -3.54 -7.84 -25.75
N LEU A 146 -3.41 -6.77 -26.54
CA LEU A 146 -4.46 -6.34 -27.50
C LEU A 146 -4.76 -7.41 -28.55
N GLU A 147 -3.76 -8.19 -28.96
CA GLU A 147 -3.90 -9.29 -29.91
C GLU A 147 -4.42 -10.60 -29.28
N TRP A 148 -4.62 -10.63 -27.95
CA TRP A 148 -5.16 -11.76 -27.19
C TRP A 148 -6.54 -11.45 -26.56
N SER A 149 -6.91 -10.17 -26.53
CA SER A 149 -8.20 -9.68 -26.03
C SER A 149 -9.25 -9.70 -27.13
N SER A 150 -10.53 -9.81 -26.76
CA SER A 150 -11.62 -9.40 -27.65
C SER A 150 -11.70 -7.86 -27.69
N GLU A 151 -12.41 -7.29 -28.67
CA GLU A 151 -12.39 -5.84 -28.94
C GLU A 151 -12.80 -4.95 -27.75
N THR A 152 -13.51 -5.49 -26.76
CA THR A 152 -14.05 -4.76 -25.60
C THR A 152 -13.62 -5.30 -24.23
N GLU A 153 -12.76 -6.33 -24.15
CA GLU A 153 -12.48 -7.01 -22.88
C GLU A 153 -11.01 -6.90 -22.44
N LEU A 154 -10.76 -6.25 -21.31
CA LEU A 154 -9.43 -6.03 -20.72
C LEU A 154 -8.70 -7.31 -20.26
N PHE A 155 -9.36 -8.47 -20.30
CA PHE A 155 -8.85 -9.76 -19.87
C PHE A 155 -8.94 -10.75 -21.04
N PRO A 156 -7.81 -11.33 -21.51
CA PRO A 156 -7.82 -12.28 -22.61
C PRO A 156 -8.52 -13.59 -22.21
N LYS A 157 -9.50 -14.02 -23.01
CA LYS A 157 -10.27 -15.27 -22.79
C LYS A 157 -9.68 -16.51 -23.47
N GLU A 158 -8.67 -16.35 -24.32
CA GLU A 158 -8.05 -17.49 -24.98
C GLU A 158 -7.26 -18.36 -24.00
N LYS A 159 -7.21 -19.68 -24.26
CA LYS A 159 -6.41 -20.65 -23.49
C LYS A 159 -4.91 -20.54 -23.80
N ARG A 160 -4.32 -19.39 -23.50
CA ARG A 160 -2.87 -19.16 -23.50
C ARG A 160 -2.38 -19.07 -22.07
N SER A 161 -1.17 -19.53 -21.83
CA SER A 161 -0.58 -19.66 -20.50
C SER A 161 -0.23 -18.25 -19.96
N PRO A 162 -0.73 -17.80 -18.80
CA PRO A 162 -0.27 -16.55 -18.18
C PRO A 162 1.26 -16.48 -18.02
N GLU A 163 1.91 -17.64 -17.87
CA GLU A 163 3.34 -17.90 -17.90
C GLU A 163 4.03 -17.28 -19.14
N GLU A 164 3.41 -17.32 -20.33
CA GLU A 164 3.99 -16.81 -21.58
C GLU A 164 4.21 -15.29 -21.56
N ILE A 165 3.33 -14.55 -20.88
CA ILE A 165 3.50 -13.10 -20.69
C ILE A 165 4.52 -12.85 -19.58
N ILE A 166 4.49 -13.63 -18.49
CA ILE A 166 5.44 -13.47 -17.39
C ILE A 166 6.88 -13.68 -17.84
N LEU A 167 7.17 -14.73 -18.62
CA LEU A 167 8.50 -14.96 -19.22
C LEU A 167 8.97 -13.76 -20.06
N LYS A 168 8.06 -13.12 -20.80
CA LYS A 168 8.38 -11.88 -21.52
C LYS A 168 8.65 -10.71 -20.57
N THR A 169 7.99 -10.61 -19.42
CA THR A 169 8.29 -9.58 -18.40
C THR A 169 9.61 -9.80 -17.64
N GLU A 170 10.23 -10.97 -17.73
CA GLU A 170 11.59 -11.18 -17.19
C GLU A 170 12.64 -10.46 -18.06
N THR A 171 12.34 -10.18 -19.34
CA THR A 171 13.22 -9.39 -20.23
C THR A 171 13.20 -7.87 -19.98
N ILE A 172 12.33 -7.37 -19.10
CA ILE A 172 12.17 -5.93 -18.83
C ILE A 172 13.10 -5.51 -17.69
N ASN A 173 13.92 -4.48 -17.91
CA ASN A 173 14.83 -3.93 -16.90
C ASN A 173 14.06 -3.17 -15.81
N ARG A 174 13.67 -3.88 -14.74
CA ARG A 174 12.89 -3.32 -13.61
C ARG A 174 13.68 -2.31 -12.79
N TYR A 175 15.02 -2.37 -12.80
CA TYR A 175 15.86 -1.50 -11.96
C TYR A 175 15.71 -0.01 -12.29
N CYS A 176 15.34 0.35 -13.54
CA CYS A 176 15.11 1.75 -13.91
C CYS A 176 13.96 2.40 -13.11
N PHE A 177 12.94 1.63 -12.73
CA PHE A 177 11.76 2.13 -12.02
C PHE A 177 12.01 2.40 -10.52
N TYR A 178 13.04 1.80 -9.91
CA TYR A 178 13.33 1.94 -8.47
C TYR A 178 14.61 2.76 -8.17
N GLY A 179 15.34 3.15 -9.21
CA GLY A 179 16.57 3.96 -9.12
C GLY A 179 16.30 5.47 -9.11
N ARG A 180 16.94 6.20 -10.03
CA ARG A 180 16.82 7.67 -10.17
C ARG A 180 15.43 8.13 -10.60
N CYS A 181 14.78 7.35 -11.44
CA CYS A 181 13.45 7.64 -11.96
C CYS A 181 12.33 7.21 -10.97
N LEU A 182 12.64 6.77 -9.74
CA LEU A 182 11.64 6.28 -8.79
C LEU A 182 10.53 7.30 -8.54
N GLY A 183 9.31 6.93 -8.91
CA GLY A 183 8.12 7.77 -8.80
C GLY A 183 8.03 8.90 -9.83
N PHE A 184 8.65 8.76 -11.01
CA PHE A 184 8.50 9.70 -12.13
C PHE A 184 7.03 9.88 -12.56
N GLN A 185 6.20 8.84 -12.39
CA GLN A 185 4.80 8.77 -12.79
C GLN A 185 3.81 9.28 -11.73
N PHE A 186 4.30 9.77 -10.59
CA PHE A 186 3.46 10.24 -9.48
C PHE A 186 3.60 11.75 -9.26
N CYS A 187 2.52 12.41 -8.86
CA CYS A 187 2.52 13.83 -8.50
C CYS A 187 3.34 14.10 -7.23
N GLU A 188 3.89 15.32 -7.12
CA GLU A 188 4.85 15.70 -6.05
C GLU A 188 4.28 15.65 -4.63
N SER A 189 2.96 15.52 -4.44
CA SER A 189 2.34 15.33 -3.12
C SER A 189 2.50 13.91 -2.57
N ILE A 190 2.34 12.88 -3.41
CA ILE A 190 2.43 11.46 -3.00
C ILE A 190 3.81 10.85 -3.26
N LYS A 191 4.52 11.32 -4.28
CA LYS A 191 5.83 10.84 -4.72
C LYS A 191 6.89 10.77 -3.61
N PRO A 192 7.07 11.75 -2.69
CA PRO A 192 8.03 11.64 -1.60
C PRO A 192 7.69 10.52 -0.61
N THR A 193 6.39 10.26 -0.37
CA THR A 193 5.93 9.16 0.48
C THR A 193 6.27 7.82 -0.14
N LEU A 194 5.97 7.64 -1.43
CA LEU A 194 6.25 6.39 -2.15
C LEU A 194 7.75 6.13 -2.33
N GLN A 195 8.55 7.18 -2.55
CA GLN A 195 10.01 7.10 -2.52
C GLN A 195 10.53 6.62 -1.15
N MET A 196 9.92 7.08 -0.05
CA MET A 196 10.30 6.66 1.29
C MET A 196 9.84 5.22 1.61
N VAL A 197 8.67 4.77 1.14
CA VAL A 197 8.24 3.37 1.28
C VAL A 197 9.24 2.42 0.60
N ALA A 198 9.68 2.75 -0.62
CA ALA A 198 10.67 1.96 -1.34
C ALA A 198 12.06 2.00 -0.66
N PHE A 199 12.45 3.13 -0.08
CA PHE A 199 13.67 3.26 0.73
C PHE A 199 13.60 2.42 2.02
N ALA A 200 12.48 2.49 2.74
CA ALA A 200 12.21 1.71 3.94
C ALA A 200 12.26 0.20 3.64
N MET A 201 11.69 -0.24 2.51
CA MET A 201 11.76 -1.63 2.05
C MET A 201 13.21 -2.11 1.87
N ALA A 202 14.08 -1.29 1.26
CA ALA A 202 15.49 -1.65 1.07
C ALA A 202 16.28 -1.72 2.39
N VAL A 203 16.09 -0.75 3.30
CA VAL A 203 16.75 -0.76 4.62
C VAL A 203 16.24 -1.94 5.47
N PHE A 204 14.93 -2.21 5.43
CA PHE A 204 14.33 -3.32 6.16
C PHE A 204 14.75 -4.69 5.62
N SER A 205 14.87 -4.87 4.30
CA SER A 205 15.34 -6.13 3.72
C SER A 205 16.75 -6.49 4.19
N GLU A 206 17.67 -5.53 4.19
CA GLU A 206 19.03 -5.76 4.67
C GLU A 206 19.05 -6.15 6.16
N ALA A 207 18.29 -5.44 6.99
CA ALA A 207 18.19 -5.73 8.42
C ALA A 207 17.55 -7.11 8.70
N TYR A 208 16.51 -7.48 7.94
CA TYR A 208 15.78 -8.74 8.07
C TYR A 208 16.65 -9.95 7.71
N PHE A 209 17.31 -9.92 6.54
CA PHE A 209 18.14 -11.03 6.05
C PHE A 209 19.55 -11.06 6.66
N SER A 210 20.03 -9.97 7.29
CA SER A 210 21.32 -9.98 7.98
C SER A 210 21.40 -11.03 9.09
N SER A 211 22.42 -11.89 9.06
CA SER A 211 22.81 -12.75 10.18
C SER A 211 23.70 -11.98 11.17
N GLY A 212 23.67 -12.38 12.45
CA GLY A 212 24.52 -11.78 13.50
C GLY A 212 23.78 -11.16 14.68
N SER A 213 24.55 -10.57 15.60
CA SER A 213 24.06 -10.01 16.86
C SER A 213 23.21 -8.75 16.69
N TYR A 214 22.45 -8.37 17.73
CA TYR A 214 21.72 -7.08 17.79
C TYR A 214 22.58 -5.91 17.30
N PHE A 215 23.80 -5.79 17.84
CA PHE A 215 24.72 -4.70 17.53
C PHE A 215 25.13 -4.72 16.05
N THR A 216 25.42 -5.91 15.50
CA THR A 216 25.73 -6.11 14.08
C THR A 216 24.58 -5.66 13.17
N LYS A 217 23.33 -6.02 13.51
CA LYS A 217 22.15 -5.59 12.74
C LYS A 217 21.95 -4.07 12.79
N ALA A 218 22.17 -3.45 13.96
CA ALA A 218 22.11 -2.00 14.10
C ALA A 218 23.20 -1.27 13.30
N THR A 219 24.46 -1.73 13.33
CA THR A 219 25.54 -1.13 12.53
C THR A 219 25.31 -1.29 11.03
N ASN A 220 24.83 -2.45 10.59
CA ASN A 220 24.55 -2.71 9.18
C ASN A 220 23.39 -1.82 8.68
N SER A 221 22.32 -1.68 9.47
CA SER A 221 21.19 -0.78 9.16
C SER A 221 21.65 0.67 8.92
N VAL A 222 22.57 1.21 9.74
CA VAL A 222 23.12 2.56 9.57
C VAL A 222 23.96 2.68 8.30
N ILE A 223 24.81 1.70 7.99
CA ILE A 223 25.64 1.68 6.78
C ILE A 223 24.74 1.61 5.54
N SER A 224 23.78 0.69 5.50
CA SER A 224 22.88 0.51 4.35
C SER A 224 21.93 1.69 4.15
N THR A 225 21.49 2.35 5.24
CA THR A 225 20.80 3.64 5.18
C THR A 225 21.63 4.68 4.42
N ALA A 226 22.93 4.83 4.73
CA ALA A 226 23.82 5.77 4.04
C ALA A 226 24.07 5.35 2.57
N THR A 227 24.24 4.06 2.31
CA THR A 227 24.41 3.50 0.96
C THR A 227 23.19 3.79 0.09
N TYR A 228 21.97 3.46 0.52
CA TYR A 228 20.76 3.62 -0.30
C TYR A 228 20.29 5.08 -0.45
N LEU A 229 20.79 6.00 0.38
CA LEU A 229 20.64 7.45 0.19
C LEU A 229 21.60 8.00 -0.89
N THR A 230 22.81 7.43 -1.00
CA THR A 230 23.86 7.93 -1.90
C THR A 230 23.95 7.19 -3.24
N ASP A 231 23.53 5.93 -3.29
CA ASP A 231 23.46 5.09 -4.49
C ASP A 231 22.01 4.59 -4.75
N PRO A 232 21.25 5.32 -5.58
CA PRO A 232 19.92 4.89 -6.04
C PRO A 232 19.95 3.61 -6.87
N GLU A 233 21.06 3.31 -7.57
CA GLU A 233 21.20 2.14 -8.43
C GLU A 233 21.33 0.87 -7.59
N GLN A 234 22.08 0.93 -6.49
CA GLN A 234 22.17 -0.19 -5.53
C GLN A 234 20.85 -0.38 -4.77
N ARG A 235 20.19 0.70 -4.34
CA ARG A 235 18.84 0.64 -3.74
C ARG A 235 17.83 -0.04 -4.67
N ALA A 236 17.87 0.29 -5.97
CA ALA A 236 16.99 -0.32 -6.97
C ALA A 236 17.21 -1.83 -7.09
N LYS A 237 18.46 -2.29 -7.06
CA LYS A 237 18.77 -3.73 -7.06
C LYS A 237 18.22 -4.44 -5.83
N THR A 238 18.40 -3.87 -4.64
CA THR A 238 17.84 -4.42 -3.40
C THR A 238 16.32 -4.54 -3.48
N ILE A 239 15.61 -3.50 -3.96
CA ILE A 239 14.15 -3.51 -4.09
C ILE A 239 13.68 -4.58 -5.11
N VAL A 240 14.28 -4.64 -6.29
CA VAL A 240 13.91 -5.64 -7.31
C VAL A 240 14.18 -7.04 -6.80
N ASN A 241 15.36 -7.30 -6.22
CA ASN A 241 15.72 -8.61 -5.66
C ASN A 241 14.76 -9.04 -4.54
N VAL A 242 14.48 -8.19 -3.56
CA VAL A 242 13.56 -8.55 -2.46
C VAL A 242 12.13 -8.77 -2.95
N SER A 243 11.69 -8.02 -3.97
CA SER A 243 10.38 -8.21 -4.60
C SER A 243 10.21 -9.58 -5.30
N GLN A 244 11.32 -10.24 -5.66
CA GLN A 244 11.35 -11.54 -6.33
C GLN A 244 11.69 -12.70 -5.38
N THR A 245 12.50 -12.48 -4.35
CA THR A 245 13.12 -13.56 -3.55
C THR A 245 12.57 -13.72 -2.14
N ALA A 246 12.01 -12.67 -1.53
CA ALA A 246 11.52 -12.73 -0.14
C ALA A 246 10.37 -13.74 0.02
N ASN A 247 10.08 -14.18 1.25
CA ASN A 247 8.94 -15.04 1.55
C ASN A 247 7.68 -14.23 1.94
N ILE A 248 6.57 -14.91 2.24
CA ILE A 248 5.34 -14.25 2.68
C ILE A 248 5.53 -13.58 4.06
N ASP A 249 6.33 -14.17 4.94
CA ASP A 249 6.55 -13.64 6.29
C ASP A 249 7.31 -12.31 6.26
N PHE A 250 8.26 -12.13 5.34
CA PHE A 250 8.87 -10.83 5.07
C PHE A 250 7.83 -9.77 4.68
N CYS A 251 6.90 -10.11 3.77
CA CYS A 251 5.84 -9.21 3.33
C CYS A 251 4.94 -8.81 4.52
N LYS A 252 4.59 -9.78 5.37
CA LYS A 252 3.84 -9.57 6.61
C LYS A 252 4.61 -8.64 7.57
N SER A 253 5.85 -8.97 7.92
CA SER A 253 6.68 -8.17 8.82
C SER A 253 6.90 -6.74 8.32
N PHE A 254 7.13 -6.54 7.01
CA PHE A 254 7.29 -5.22 6.41
C PHE A 254 6.01 -4.37 6.53
N TRP A 255 4.83 -4.92 6.19
CA TRP A 255 3.58 -4.18 6.32
C TRP A 255 3.16 -3.96 7.79
N PHE A 256 3.52 -4.85 8.72
CA PHE A 256 3.29 -4.64 10.16
C PHE A 256 4.14 -3.51 10.78
N LEU A 257 5.20 -3.01 10.11
CA LEU A 257 5.87 -1.76 10.52
C LEU A 257 4.92 -0.56 10.59
N SER A 258 3.81 -0.59 9.83
CA SER A 258 2.76 0.44 9.90
C SER A 258 1.99 0.45 11.23
N GLU A 259 2.04 -0.62 12.03
CA GLU A 259 1.35 -0.69 13.33
C GLU A 259 2.23 -0.28 14.51
N SER A 260 3.54 -0.57 14.45
CA SER A 260 4.46 -0.34 15.58
C SER A 260 4.75 1.14 15.83
N GLU A 261 4.93 1.95 14.78
CA GLU A 261 5.33 3.36 14.94
C GLU A 261 4.18 4.37 14.81
N LEU A 262 3.23 4.13 13.90
CA LEU A 262 2.35 5.17 13.37
C LEU A 262 1.42 5.78 14.44
N MET A 263 1.08 5.04 15.50
CA MET A 263 0.26 5.54 16.60
C MET A 263 1.06 6.24 17.71
N HIS A 264 2.36 5.94 17.86
CA HIS A 264 3.21 6.51 18.91
C HIS A 264 3.84 7.84 18.49
N ASN A 265 4.20 7.98 17.21
CA ASN A 265 4.90 9.16 16.66
C ASN A 265 3.96 10.29 16.16
N LEU A 266 2.65 10.18 16.35
CA LEU A 266 1.68 11.23 16.01
C LEU A 266 1.96 12.58 16.71
N PRO A 267 2.04 13.71 15.98
CA PRO A 267 2.07 15.04 16.58
C PRO A 267 0.89 15.28 17.52
N SER A 268 1.11 16.05 18.60
CA SER A 268 0.09 16.37 19.62
C SER A 268 -1.22 16.89 19.01
N VAL A 269 -1.11 17.77 18.02
CA VAL A 269 -2.25 18.31 17.25
C VAL A 269 -3.09 17.19 16.62
N ILE A 270 -2.45 16.20 15.99
CA ILE A 270 -3.16 15.12 15.29
C ILE A 270 -3.72 14.10 16.28
N ARG A 271 -3.03 13.84 17.40
CA ARG A 271 -3.61 13.07 18.53
C ARG A 271 -4.86 13.72 19.10
N ALA A 272 -4.92 15.05 19.16
CA ALA A 272 -6.11 15.78 19.58
C ALA A 272 -7.23 15.72 18.50
N HIS A 273 -6.89 15.86 17.21
CA HIS A 273 -7.87 15.78 16.13
C HIS A 273 -8.44 14.37 15.93
N ALA A 274 -7.64 13.32 16.12
CA ALA A 274 -8.04 11.92 16.07
C ALA A 274 -8.44 11.36 17.47
N TYR A 275 -8.71 12.23 18.44
CA TYR A 275 -9.30 11.82 19.71
C TYR A 275 -10.75 11.36 19.49
N VAL A 276 -11.10 10.22 20.08
CA VAL A 276 -12.46 9.69 20.12
C VAL A 276 -12.72 9.12 21.51
N ALA A 277 -13.94 9.27 22.03
CA ALA A 277 -14.26 8.84 23.40
C ALA A 277 -14.28 7.31 23.58
N VAL A 278 -14.47 6.54 22.48
CA VAL A 278 -14.50 5.08 22.51
C VAL A 278 -13.52 4.50 21.48
N THR A 279 -12.61 3.66 21.97
CA THR A 279 -11.84 2.70 21.17
C THR A 279 -11.69 1.44 22.01
N LYS A 280 -12.42 0.38 21.66
CA LYS A 280 -12.52 -0.86 22.46
C LYS A 280 -12.36 -2.07 21.57
N ILE A 281 -11.66 -3.08 22.05
CA ILE A 281 -11.76 -4.45 21.51
C ILE A 281 -12.98 -5.13 22.12
N LEU A 282 -13.79 -5.75 21.27
CA LEU A 282 -14.84 -6.69 21.64
C LEU A 282 -14.50 -8.05 21.03
N LEU A 283 -15.03 -9.10 21.64
CA LEU A 283 -14.80 -10.49 21.26
C LEU A 283 -16.14 -11.14 20.90
N ILE A 284 -16.31 -11.51 19.63
CA ILE A 284 -17.50 -12.19 19.14
C ILE A 284 -17.29 -13.71 19.30
N PRO A 285 -18.04 -14.40 20.18
CA PRO A 285 -17.84 -15.83 20.42
C PRO A 285 -18.44 -16.67 19.27
N PRO A 286 -17.82 -17.84 18.94
CA PRO A 286 -18.32 -18.75 17.91
C PRO A 286 -19.48 -19.59 18.46
N LYS A 287 -20.69 -19.05 18.42
CA LYS A 287 -21.91 -19.64 19.00
C LYS A 287 -23.06 -19.63 17.98
N PRO A 288 -24.08 -20.49 18.13
CA PRO A 288 -25.25 -20.45 17.25
C PRO A 288 -25.88 -19.04 17.21
N LEU A 289 -26.09 -18.52 16.01
CA LEU A 289 -26.57 -17.16 15.76
C LEU A 289 -27.74 -17.20 14.77
N THR A 290 -28.95 -17.06 15.28
CA THR A 290 -30.17 -16.94 14.46
C THR A 290 -30.55 -15.47 14.26
N LEU A 291 -30.93 -15.06 13.05
CA LEU A 291 -31.51 -13.75 12.73
C LEU A 291 -32.98 -13.88 12.33
N THR A 292 -33.87 -13.15 12.97
CA THR A 292 -35.29 -13.08 12.56
C THR A 292 -35.48 -11.95 11.54
N ILE A 293 -35.56 -12.29 10.26
CA ILE A 293 -35.73 -11.35 9.14
C ILE A 293 -37.11 -11.57 8.52
N ASN A 294 -37.93 -10.52 8.41
CA ASN A 294 -39.28 -10.57 7.84
C ASN A 294 -40.21 -11.66 8.45
N GLY A 295 -39.93 -12.10 9.69
CA GLY A 295 -40.66 -13.18 10.36
C GLY A 295 -40.17 -14.60 10.05
N GLN A 296 -39.07 -14.74 9.30
CA GLN A 296 -38.34 -16.00 9.13
C GLN A 296 -37.07 -15.99 9.98
N ASP A 297 -36.78 -17.10 10.65
CA ASP A 297 -35.53 -17.30 11.39
C ASP A 297 -34.47 -17.92 10.48
N ILE A 298 -33.32 -17.25 10.39
CA ILE A 298 -32.18 -17.62 9.54
C ILE A 298 -30.99 -17.94 10.45
N ASP A 299 -30.57 -19.21 10.48
CA ASP A 299 -29.37 -19.61 11.21
C ASP A 299 -28.10 -19.28 10.42
N ILE A 300 -27.17 -18.58 11.06
CA ILE A 300 -25.91 -18.13 10.45
C ILE A 300 -24.79 -19.14 10.76
N PRO A 301 -24.11 -19.70 9.75
CA PRO A 301 -23.00 -20.62 9.95
C PRO A 301 -21.88 -20.03 10.82
N ILE A 302 -21.40 -20.82 11.78
CA ILE A 302 -20.26 -20.44 12.64
C ILE A 302 -18.96 -20.67 11.84
N PRO A 303 -18.06 -19.68 11.72
CA PRO A 303 -16.79 -19.85 11.03
C PRO A 303 -15.96 -20.98 11.62
N GLU A 304 -15.54 -21.91 10.77
CA GLU A 304 -14.77 -23.09 11.19
C GLU A 304 -13.70 -23.55 10.21
N SER A 305 -13.66 -23.03 8.98
CA SER A 305 -12.64 -23.40 8.00
C SER A 305 -11.21 -23.19 8.51
N HIS A 306 -10.34 -24.15 8.18
CA HIS A 306 -8.90 -24.23 8.46
C HIS A 306 -8.45 -24.26 9.93
N ILE A 307 -8.98 -23.39 10.79
CA ILE A 307 -8.52 -23.19 12.17
C ILE A 307 -9.58 -23.47 13.25
N GLY A 308 -10.70 -24.10 12.87
CA GLY A 308 -11.78 -24.48 13.79
C GLY A 308 -12.56 -23.29 14.36
N LYS A 309 -13.50 -23.57 15.27
CA LYS A 309 -14.39 -22.57 15.85
C LYS A 309 -13.64 -21.66 16.83
N LYS A 310 -13.31 -20.43 16.40
CA LYS A 310 -12.55 -19.44 17.18
C LYS A 310 -13.32 -18.13 17.33
N THR A 311 -12.97 -17.38 18.38
CA THR A 311 -13.51 -16.05 18.67
C THR A 311 -12.98 -15.02 17.68
N ILE A 312 -13.87 -14.22 17.09
CA ILE A 312 -13.49 -13.14 16.18
C ILE A 312 -13.26 -11.87 16.98
N GLN A 313 -12.15 -11.19 16.73
CA GLN A 313 -11.85 -9.91 17.35
C GLN A 313 -12.43 -8.77 16.51
N VAL A 314 -13.03 -7.77 17.17
CA VAL A 314 -13.55 -6.56 16.51
C VAL A 314 -13.23 -5.31 17.31
N ARG A 315 -12.89 -4.21 16.63
CA ARG A 315 -12.62 -2.90 17.22
C ARG A 315 -13.82 -1.98 17.04
N LEU A 316 -14.46 -1.62 18.15
CA LEU A 316 -15.50 -0.59 18.21
C LEU A 316 -14.86 0.77 18.44
N ILE A 317 -15.09 1.70 17.51
CA ILE A 317 -14.59 3.08 17.53
C ILE A 317 -15.78 4.03 17.48
N SER A 318 -15.86 5.01 18.38
CA SER A 318 -16.89 6.06 18.33
C SER A 318 -16.36 7.35 18.93
N SER A 319 -16.55 8.47 18.22
CA SER A 319 -16.24 9.81 18.73
C SER A 319 -16.97 10.13 20.03
N ASN A 320 -18.22 9.67 20.14
CA ASN A 320 -19.11 9.91 21.27
C ASN A 320 -19.53 8.61 21.97
N VAL A 321 -19.66 8.71 23.29
CA VAL A 321 -20.28 7.74 24.20
C VAL A 321 -21.79 7.70 23.95
N ARG A 322 -22.37 6.50 23.79
CA ARG A 322 -23.78 6.33 23.34
C ARG A 322 -24.54 5.28 24.14
N GLU A 323 -25.81 5.56 24.41
CA GLU A 323 -26.71 4.64 25.11
C GLU A 323 -26.68 3.21 24.52
N GLY A 324 -26.57 2.21 25.40
CA GLY A 324 -26.46 0.80 25.05
C GLY A 324 -25.05 0.29 24.73
N MET A 325 -24.07 1.16 24.48
CA MET A 325 -22.75 0.74 23.99
C MET A 325 -21.94 -0.07 25.03
N VAL A 326 -21.27 -1.16 24.61
CA VAL A 326 -20.59 -2.10 25.52
C VAL A 326 -19.53 -1.42 26.40
N GLY A 327 -19.57 -1.72 27.70
CA GLY A 327 -18.52 -1.35 28.66
C GLY A 327 -18.48 0.14 28.97
N GLU A 328 -19.61 0.82 28.89
CA GLU A 328 -19.77 2.18 29.41
C GLU A 328 -20.29 2.16 30.86
N ALA A 329 -19.73 3.02 31.72
CA ALA A 329 -20.39 3.38 32.96
C ALA A 329 -21.51 4.37 32.63
N SER A 330 -22.76 4.01 32.91
CA SER A 330 -23.93 4.82 32.56
C SER A 330 -23.86 6.22 33.18
N LYS A 331 -23.71 7.24 32.33
CA LYS A 331 -23.71 8.66 32.71
C LYS A 331 -25.00 9.31 32.23
N LYS A 332 -25.49 10.32 32.96
CA LYS A 332 -26.67 11.15 32.61
C LYS A 332 -26.51 11.99 31.32
N THR A 333 -25.45 11.79 30.55
CA THR A 333 -25.03 12.63 29.41
C THR A 333 -24.59 11.80 28.20
N ASN A 334 -24.96 10.52 28.14
CA ASN A 334 -24.75 9.71 26.94
C ASN A 334 -25.58 10.27 25.77
N LEU A 335 -25.08 10.19 24.54
CA LEU A 335 -25.89 10.49 23.37
C LEU A 335 -26.83 9.32 23.05
N PRO A 336 -28.00 9.57 22.44
CA PRO A 336 -28.88 8.48 21.98
C PRO A 336 -28.17 7.60 20.93
N PRO A 337 -28.67 6.38 20.67
CA PRO A 337 -28.08 5.49 19.67
C PRO A 337 -28.05 6.15 18.28
N SER A 338 -26.96 5.93 17.54
CA SER A 338 -26.79 6.41 16.17
C SER A 338 -27.74 5.70 15.21
N LYS A 339 -28.37 6.40 14.28
CA LYS A 339 -29.10 5.75 13.16
C LYS A 339 -28.17 4.99 12.21
N GLY A 340 -26.90 5.40 12.15
CA GLY A 340 -25.85 4.77 11.36
C GLY A 340 -25.01 3.76 12.14
N LEU A 341 -24.47 2.77 11.46
CA LEU A 341 -23.27 2.01 11.83
C LEU A 341 -22.37 1.93 10.60
N LEU A 342 -21.06 2.12 10.77
CA LEU A 342 -20.08 1.80 9.74
C LEU A 342 -19.44 0.44 10.06
N PHE A 343 -19.61 -0.54 9.18
CA PHE A 343 -18.99 -1.86 9.32
C PHE A 343 -17.71 -1.90 8.48
N HIS A 344 -16.56 -2.15 9.10
CA HIS A 344 -15.26 -1.97 8.46
C HIS A 344 -14.46 -3.26 8.32
N CYS A 345 -13.80 -3.43 7.17
CA CYS A 345 -12.88 -4.52 6.89
C CYS A 345 -11.61 -3.97 6.24
N HIS A 346 -10.45 -4.31 6.81
CA HIS A 346 -9.16 -3.71 6.46
C HIS A 346 -8.44 -4.38 5.28
N GLY A 347 -7.57 -3.62 4.60
CA GLY A 347 -6.57 -4.10 3.65
C GLY A 347 -5.50 -5.00 4.27
N GLY A 348 -4.35 -5.12 3.59
CA GLY A 348 -3.23 -5.98 4.00
C GLY A 348 -3.11 -7.31 3.25
N GLY A 349 -3.66 -7.40 2.03
CA GLY A 349 -3.44 -8.53 1.12
C GLY A 349 -3.93 -9.89 1.63
N PHE A 350 -4.92 -9.90 2.54
CA PHE A 350 -5.42 -11.07 3.28
C PHE A 350 -4.41 -11.74 4.22
N VAL A 351 -3.19 -11.20 4.36
CA VAL A 351 -2.05 -11.86 5.03
C VAL A 351 -1.48 -11.06 6.20
N ALA A 352 -1.71 -9.74 6.23
CA ALA A 352 -1.11 -8.80 7.18
C ALA A 352 -2.13 -7.73 7.63
N GLN A 353 -1.67 -6.84 8.53
CA GLN A 353 -2.42 -5.70 9.06
C GLN A 353 -3.66 -6.09 9.89
N SER A 354 -4.32 -5.08 10.46
CA SER A 354 -5.48 -5.20 11.34
C SER A 354 -6.29 -3.90 11.37
N SER A 355 -7.37 -3.85 12.13
CA SER A 355 -8.04 -2.59 12.51
C SER A 355 -7.14 -1.59 13.23
N LYS A 356 -5.94 -1.98 13.70
CA LYS A 356 -4.99 -1.10 14.39
C LYS A 356 -4.20 -0.21 13.43
N SER A 357 -3.64 -0.76 12.35
CA SER A 357 -2.96 0.02 11.29
C SER A 357 -3.90 1.06 10.67
N HIS A 358 -5.18 0.71 10.57
CA HIS A 358 -6.22 1.53 9.95
C HIS A 358 -6.89 2.51 10.94
N GLU A 359 -6.55 2.47 12.25
CA GLU A 359 -7.24 3.20 13.32
C GLU A 359 -7.22 4.73 13.14
N ILE A 360 -6.23 5.30 12.45
CA ILE A 360 -6.08 6.77 12.28
C ILE A 360 -7.21 7.37 11.45
N TYR A 361 -7.47 6.88 10.23
CA TYR A 361 -8.56 7.43 9.42
C TYR A 361 -9.93 7.03 9.98
N LEU A 362 -10.05 5.85 10.60
CA LEU A 362 -11.28 5.43 11.28
C LEU A 362 -11.64 6.35 12.45
N ARG A 363 -10.66 6.84 13.22
CA ARG A 363 -10.88 7.88 14.25
C ARG A 363 -11.44 9.17 13.66
N LEU A 364 -10.89 9.63 12.54
CA LEU A 364 -11.36 10.83 11.84
C LEU A 364 -12.78 10.62 11.29
N TRP A 365 -13.06 9.49 10.63
CA TRP A 365 -14.40 9.16 10.14
C TRP A 365 -15.43 9.03 11.27
N ALA A 366 -15.07 8.40 12.41
CA ALA A 366 -15.97 8.28 13.56
C ALA A 366 -16.34 9.65 14.16
N ARG A 367 -15.45 10.65 14.04
CA ARG A 367 -15.69 12.05 14.40
C ARG A 367 -16.55 12.76 13.35
N ASP A 368 -16.11 12.75 12.09
CA ASP A 368 -16.67 13.57 11.02
C ASP A 368 -18.04 13.08 10.52
N LEU A 369 -18.28 11.76 10.58
CA LEU A 369 -19.61 11.17 10.35
C LEU A 369 -20.46 11.13 11.62
N ASN A 370 -19.87 11.30 12.80
CA ASN A 370 -20.48 11.10 14.12
C ASN A 370 -21.19 9.72 14.28
N VAL A 371 -20.68 8.68 13.60
CA VAL A 371 -21.25 7.33 13.54
C VAL A 371 -20.29 6.33 14.18
N PRO A 372 -20.77 5.38 15.02
CA PRO A 372 -19.95 4.27 15.51
C PRO A 372 -19.44 3.40 14.36
N ILE A 373 -18.18 2.98 14.46
CA ILE A 373 -17.52 2.09 13.50
C ILE A 373 -17.21 0.77 14.21
N LEU A 374 -17.55 -0.36 13.59
CA LEU A 374 -17.11 -1.69 13.98
C LEU A 374 -16.16 -2.23 12.92
N SER A 375 -14.85 -2.24 13.20
CA SER A 375 -13.86 -2.89 12.32
C SER A 375 -13.62 -4.32 12.76
N VAL A 376 -13.60 -5.26 11.81
CA VAL A 376 -13.25 -6.67 12.11
C VAL A 376 -11.76 -6.90 11.96
N ASP A 377 -11.16 -7.61 12.92
CA ASP A 377 -9.82 -8.19 12.82
C ASP A 377 -10.00 -9.67 12.42
N TYR A 378 -9.90 -9.95 11.12
CA TYR A 378 -10.16 -11.29 10.57
C TYR A 378 -8.91 -12.16 10.52
N SER A 379 -9.10 -13.49 10.50
CA SER A 379 -7.98 -14.44 10.46
C SER A 379 -7.21 -14.36 9.13
N LEU A 380 -5.87 -14.31 9.24
CA LEU A 380 -4.98 -14.01 8.12
C LEU A 380 -4.32 -15.26 7.51
N ALA A 381 -4.09 -15.22 6.21
CA ALA A 381 -3.30 -16.20 5.48
C ALA A 381 -1.77 -16.08 5.76
N PRO A 382 -0.97 -17.15 5.53
CA PRO A 382 -1.37 -18.49 5.09
C PRO A 382 -1.97 -19.36 6.22
N GLN A 383 -2.03 -18.89 7.46
CA GLN A 383 -2.58 -19.66 8.59
C GLN A 383 -4.10 -19.87 8.49
N ALA A 384 -4.81 -18.95 7.84
CA ALA A 384 -6.25 -19.02 7.59
C ALA A 384 -6.58 -18.58 6.14
N PRO A 385 -6.37 -19.46 5.14
CA PRO A 385 -6.67 -19.15 3.74
C PRO A 385 -8.19 -19.12 3.46
N TYR A 386 -8.57 -18.84 2.21
CA TYR A 386 -9.95 -18.90 1.74
C TYR A 386 -10.60 -20.27 2.08
N PRO A 387 -11.84 -20.33 2.59
CA PRO A 387 -12.81 -19.25 2.76
C PRO A 387 -12.85 -18.61 4.17
N ARG A 388 -11.83 -18.80 5.01
CA ARG A 388 -11.96 -18.45 6.44
C ARG A 388 -12.25 -16.97 6.71
N ALA A 389 -11.50 -16.05 6.10
CA ALA A 389 -11.71 -14.62 6.32
C ALA A 389 -13.16 -14.19 5.99
N ILE A 390 -13.72 -14.64 4.86
CA ILE A 390 -15.09 -14.29 4.45
C ILE A 390 -16.18 -14.92 5.33
N GLU A 391 -15.96 -16.11 5.90
CA GLU A 391 -16.83 -16.65 6.95
C GLU A 391 -16.89 -15.69 8.15
N GLU A 392 -15.74 -15.24 8.63
CA GLU A 392 -15.64 -14.37 9.81
C GLU A 392 -16.24 -12.98 9.58
N ILE A 393 -15.99 -12.35 8.43
CA ILE A 393 -16.64 -11.07 8.07
C ILE A 393 -18.16 -11.22 7.98
N THR A 394 -18.65 -12.30 7.36
CA THR A 394 -20.10 -12.54 7.20
C THR A 394 -20.78 -12.79 8.55
N TYR A 395 -20.19 -13.63 9.40
CA TYR A 395 -20.71 -13.91 10.75
C TYR A 395 -20.62 -12.68 11.66
N ALA A 396 -19.53 -11.89 11.60
CA ALA A 396 -19.40 -10.65 12.36
C ALA A 396 -20.41 -9.57 11.92
N TYR A 397 -20.72 -9.48 10.63
CA TYR A 397 -21.78 -8.60 10.11
C TYR A 397 -23.16 -9.03 10.63
N CYS A 398 -23.48 -10.32 10.57
CA CYS A 398 -24.73 -10.86 11.10
C CYS A 398 -24.84 -10.65 12.63
N TRP A 399 -23.74 -10.82 13.35
CA TRP A 399 -23.69 -10.52 14.78
C TRP A 399 -23.93 -9.03 15.05
N ALA A 400 -23.33 -8.14 14.25
CA ALA A 400 -23.54 -6.69 14.35
C ALA A 400 -25.00 -6.31 14.09
N LEU A 401 -25.66 -6.88 13.06
CA LEU A 401 -27.10 -6.71 12.81
C LEU A 401 -27.94 -7.02 14.06
N LYS A 402 -27.72 -8.18 14.70
CA LYS A 402 -28.45 -8.58 15.91
C LYS A 402 -28.13 -7.71 17.14
N ASN A 403 -26.93 -7.14 17.19
CA ASN A 403 -26.39 -6.47 18.38
C ASN A 403 -26.11 -4.97 18.19
N CYS A 404 -26.72 -4.28 17.21
CA CYS A 404 -26.49 -2.85 16.95
C CYS A 404 -26.63 -1.97 18.20
N HIS A 405 -27.56 -2.30 19.10
CA HIS A 405 -27.75 -1.61 20.37
C HIS A 405 -26.49 -1.64 21.27
N LEU A 406 -25.76 -2.76 21.29
CA LEU A 406 -24.46 -2.92 21.99
C LEU A 406 -23.34 -2.08 21.33
N LEU A 407 -23.54 -1.63 20.09
CA LEU A 407 -22.62 -0.76 19.35
C LEU A 407 -23.04 0.72 19.44
N GLY A 408 -24.05 1.04 20.26
CA GLY A 408 -24.62 2.39 20.35
C GLY A 408 -25.29 2.84 19.05
N SER A 409 -25.90 1.91 18.31
CA SER A 409 -26.59 2.14 17.04
C SER A 409 -28.01 1.55 17.04
N THR A 410 -28.94 2.12 16.27
CA THR A 410 -30.25 1.50 16.00
C THR A 410 -30.21 0.50 14.85
N GLY A 411 -29.12 0.47 14.07
CA GLY A 411 -28.99 -0.37 12.87
C GLY A 411 -29.86 0.07 11.68
N GLU A 412 -30.56 1.20 11.77
CA GLU A 412 -31.42 1.71 10.69
C GLU A 412 -30.70 1.85 9.34
N THR A 413 -29.41 2.20 9.37
CA THR A 413 -28.54 2.22 8.20
C THR A 413 -27.15 1.69 8.55
N ILE A 414 -26.80 0.51 8.04
CA ILE A 414 -25.43 0.02 8.05
C ILE A 414 -24.82 0.27 6.67
N ILE A 415 -23.70 0.99 6.64
CA ILE A 415 -22.82 1.12 5.47
C ILE A 415 -21.59 0.25 5.74
N ALA A 416 -21.13 -0.50 4.75
CA ALA A 416 -19.85 -1.20 4.88
C ALA A 416 -18.75 -0.46 4.12
N ALA A 417 -17.55 -0.40 4.70
CA ALA A 417 -16.40 0.29 4.14
C ALA A 417 -15.13 -0.55 4.28
N GLY A 418 -14.31 -0.58 3.24
CA GLY A 418 -13.03 -1.27 3.28
C GLY A 418 -12.14 -0.92 2.10
N ASP A 419 -10.93 -1.43 2.13
CA ASP A 419 -9.90 -1.18 1.13
C ASP A 419 -9.21 -2.49 0.72
N SER A 420 -8.74 -2.57 -0.53
CA SER A 420 -7.99 -3.72 -1.06
C SER A 420 -8.66 -5.07 -0.71
N ALA A 421 -7.94 -5.98 -0.03
CA ALA A 421 -8.44 -7.25 0.48
C ALA A 421 -9.75 -7.12 1.29
N GLY A 422 -9.86 -6.14 2.20
CA GLY A 422 -11.06 -5.93 3.00
C GLY A 422 -12.27 -5.50 2.17
N ALA A 423 -12.06 -4.73 1.11
CA ALA A 423 -13.11 -4.40 0.16
C ALA A 423 -13.60 -5.64 -0.63
N ASN A 424 -12.71 -6.57 -0.97
CA ASN A 424 -13.08 -7.84 -1.61
C ASN A 424 -13.93 -8.71 -0.66
N LEU A 425 -13.50 -8.86 0.60
CA LEU A 425 -14.25 -9.59 1.63
C LEU A 425 -15.65 -9.02 1.85
N LEU A 426 -15.82 -7.69 1.79
CA LEU A 426 -17.12 -7.04 1.91
C LEU A 426 -18.04 -7.28 0.71
N LEU A 427 -17.52 -7.27 -0.53
CA LEU A 427 -18.30 -7.67 -1.71
C LEU A 427 -18.79 -9.12 -1.60
N GLY A 428 -17.88 -10.05 -1.30
CA GLY A 428 -18.23 -11.46 -1.12
C GLY A 428 -19.22 -11.67 0.04
N THR A 429 -19.08 -10.92 1.14
CA THR A 429 -20.04 -10.93 2.26
C THR A 429 -21.43 -10.45 1.84
N CYS A 430 -21.54 -9.42 0.98
CA CYS A 430 -22.82 -8.96 0.46
C CYS A 430 -23.51 -10.03 -0.40
N LEU A 431 -22.74 -10.70 -1.27
CA LEU A 431 -23.22 -11.85 -2.06
C LEU A 431 -23.67 -13.01 -1.14
N LYS A 432 -22.90 -13.34 -0.10
CA LYS A 432 -23.30 -14.37 0.88
C LYS A 432 -24.58 -13.98 1.63
N CYS A 433 -24.70 -12.73 2.08
CA CYS A 433 -25.92 -12.23 2.73
C CYS A 433 -27.15 -12.40 1.83
N ALA A 434 -27.05 -12.00 0.55
CA ALA A 434 -28.12 -12.20 -0.43
C ALA A 434 -28.51 -13.69 -0.57
N THR A 435 -27.54 -14.60 -0.74
CA THR A 435 -27.82 -16.05 -0.83
C THR A 435 -28.43 -16.66 0.44
N MET A 436 -28.21 -16.04 1.61
CA MET A 436 -28.80 -16.45 2.89
C MET A 436 -30.11 -15.72 3.22
N ASN A 437 -30.62 -14.83 2.35
CA ASN A 437 -31.75 -13.92 2.61
C ASN A 437 -31.53 -12.96 3.80
N VAL A 438 -30.27 -12.71 4.19
CA VAL A 438 -29.90 -11.70 5.17
C VAL A 438 -29.79 -10.34 4.45
N PRO A 439 -30.35 -9.24 4.98
CA PRO A 439 -30.22 -7.93 4.34
C PRO A 439 -28.74 -7.51 4.26
N PRO A 440 -28.19 -7.19 3.07
CA PRO A 440 -26.83 -6.68 2.95
C PRO A 440 -26.74 -5.22 3.45
N PRO A 441 -25.52 -4.68 3.66
CA PRO A 441 -25.31 -3.26 3.93
C PRO A 441 -26.02 -2.36 2.90
N LYS A 442 -26.60 -1.24 3.36
CA LYS A 442 -27.36 -0.30 2.51
C LYS A 442 -26.50 0.48 1.51
N GLY A 443 -25.18 0.35 1.60
CA GLY A 443 -24.22 0.97 0.69
C GLY A 443 -22.81 0.49 1.01
N LEU A 444 -21.92 0.62 0.02
CA LEU A 444 -20.55 0.14 0.07
C LEU A 444 -19.58 1.26 -0.29
N PHE A 445 -18.51 1.41 0.49
CA PHE A 445 -17.33 2.20 0.12
C PHE A 445 -16.14 1.25 -0.04
N LEU A 446 -15.62 1.13 -1.26
CA LEU A 446 -14.66 0.08 -1.65
C LEU A 446 -13.46 0.74 -2.32
N ALA A 447 -12.39 0.97 -1.55
CA ALA A 447 -11.17 1.56 -2.09
C ALA A 447 -10.32 0.50 -2.81
N TYR A 448 -9.96 0.76 -4.08
CA TYR A 448 -9.04 -0.04 -4.90
C TYR A 448 -9.24 -1.57 -4.78
N VAL A 449 -10.50 -2.00 -4.91
CA VAL A 449 -10.92 -3.39 -4.65
C VAL A 449 -10.47 -4.37 -5.74
N PRO A 450 -9.81 -5.50 -5.38
CA PRO A 450 -9.53 -6.58 -6.31
C PRO A 450 -10.78 -7.47 -6.48
N THR A 451 -11.55 -7.24 -7.54
CA THR A 451 -12.75 -8.03 -7.89
C THR A 451 -12.44 -9.40 -8.48
N LEU A 452 -11.25 -9.56 -9.06
CA LEU A 452 -10.74 -10.81 -9.62
C LEU A 452 -9.48 -11.24 -8.87
N ILE A 453 -9.65 -12.21 -7.96
CA ILE A 453 -8.57 -12.85 -7.21
C ILE A 453 -8.02 -14.01 -8.06
N ASN A 454 -7.32 -13.65 -9.14
CA ASN A 454 -6.53 -14.57 -9.95
C ASN A 454 -5.40 -13.79 -10.66
N PHE A 455 -4.34 -14.48 -11.10
CA PHE A 455 -3.40 -13.88 -12.04
C PHE A 455 -3.88 -14.05 -13.48
N VAL A 456 -4.46 -12.96 -14.01
CA VAL A 456 -4.75 -12.81 -15.44
C VAL A 456 -3.87 -11.67 -15.98
N PRO A 457 -3.11 -11.87 -17.08
CA PRO A 457 -2.34 -10.80 -17.70
C PRO A 457 -3.26 -9.67 -18.16
N SER A 458 -2.94 -8.44 -17.76
CA SER A 458 -3.66 -7.23 -18.19
C SER A 458 -2.73 -6.01 -18.13
N PRO A 459 -3.10 -4.88 -18.77
CA PRO A 459 -2.31 -3.65 -18.69
C PRO A 459 -2.07 -3.18 -17.25
N ALA A 460 -3.07 -3.31 -16.37
CA ALA A 460 -2.93 -2.94 -14.97
C ALA A 460 -1.90 -3.82 -14.23
N ARG A 461 -1.80 -5.13 -14.54
CA ARG A 461 -0.80 -6.01 -13.93
C ARG A 461 0.63 -5.70 -14.40
N LEU A 462 0.82 -5.13 -15.60
CA LEU A 462 2.14 -4.68 -16.06
C LEU A 462 2.62 -3.41 -15.31
N LEU A 463 1.72 -2.61 -14.71
CA LEU A 463 2.12 -1.49 -13.84
C LEU A 463 2.73 -1.98 -12.52
N CYS A 464 2.44 -3.20 -12.06
CA CYS A 464 3.07 -3.81 -10.88
C CYS A 464 4.58 -4.08 -11.04
N LEU A 465 5.15 -3.84 -12.23
CA LEU A 465 6.60 -3.82 -12.46
C LEU A 465 7.26 -2.54 -11.89
N MET A 466 6.49 -1.46 -11.71
CA MET A 466 6.95 -0.14 -11.24
C MET A 466 6.18 0.38 -10.02
N ASP A 467 5.49 -0.51 -9.29
CA ASP A 467 4.72 -0.18 -8.09
C ASP A 467 5.61 -0.25 -6.83
N PRO A 468 5.83 0.88 -6.11
CA PRO A 468 6.69 0.92 -4.94
C PRO A 468 6.04 0.43 -3.64
N LEU A 469 4.75 0.08 -3.65
CA LEU A 469 3.97 -0.36 -2.48
C LEU A 469 3.54 -1.83 -2.59
N LEU A 470 3.11 -2.26 -3.78
CA LEU A 470 2.72 -3.64 -4.08
C LEU A 470 3.44 -4.20 -5.32
N PRO A 471 4.77 -4.48 -5.23
CA PRO A 471 5.51 -5.13 -6.30
C PRO A 471 4.92 -6.49 -6.70
N PHE A 472 5.12 -6.87 -7.96
CA PHE A 472 4.51 -8.08 -8.55
C PHE A 472 4.65 -9.36 -7.71
N GLY A 473 5.85 -9.67 -7.20
CA GLY A 473 6.07 -10.92 -6.44
C GLY A 473 5.40 -10.93 -5.06
N PHE A 474 5.24 -9.78 -4.39
CA PHE A 474 4.47 -9.68 -3.13
C PHE A 474 2.99 -9.96 -3.39
N MET A 475 2.44 -9.37 -4.45
CA MET A 475 1.07 -9.59 -4.91
C MET A 475 0.82 -11.07 -5.22
N MET A 476 1.75 -11.74 -5.91
CA MET A 476 1.67 -13.18 -6.18
C MET A 476 1.75 -14.05 -4.91
N ARG A 477 2.55 -13.66 -3.91
CA ARG A 477 2.63 -14.33 -2.61
C ARG A 477 1.34 -14.21 -1.81
N CYS A 478 0.71 -13.02 -1.83
CA CYS A 478 -0.59 -12.81 -1.19
C CYS A 478 -1.66 -13.70 -1.85
N LEU A 479 -1.71 -13.73 -3.19
CA LEU A 479 -2.61 -14.58 -3.95
C LEU A 479 -2.39 -16.08 -3.62
N LYS A 480 -1.14 -16.55 -3.64
CA LYS A 480 -0.81 -17.94 -3.31
C LYS A 480 -1.16 -18.30 -1.87
N ALA A 481 -0.79 -17.45 -0.91
CA ALA A 481 -1.01 -17.69 0.52
C ALA A 481 -2.50 -17.69 0.91
N TYR A 482 -3.32 -16.86 0.25
CA TYR A 482 -4.74 -16.75 0.56
C TYR A 482 -5.61 -17.75 -0.21
N ALA A 483 -5.34 -17.96 -1.50
CA ALA A 483 -6.26 -18.65 -2.40
C ALA A 483 -5.60 -19.74 -3.25
N GLY A 484 -4.29 -19.99 -3.09
CA GLY A 484 -3.58 -21.00 -3.86
C GLY A 484 -3.79 -22.41 -3.32
N THR A 485 -4.38 -23.29 -4.12
CA THR A 485 -4.40 -24.74 -3.88
C THR A 485 -3.20 -25.41 -4.55
N GLU A 486 -2.65 -26.45 -3.93
CA GLU A 486 -1.64 -27.28 -4.58
C GLU A 486 -2.27 -28.11 -5.70
N LYS A 487 -1.66 -28.09 -6.89
CA LYS A 487 -2.05 -28.96 -8.01
C LYS A 487 -1.78 -30.40 -7.59
N SER A 488 -2.80 -31.25 -7.57
CA SER A 488 -2.69 -32.64 -7.13
C SER A 488 -1.92 -33.52 -8.13
N SER A 489 -0.59 -33.38 -8.15
CA SER A 489 0.30 -34.26 -8.90
C SER A 489 0.28 -35.66 -8.27
N SER A 490 -0.21 -36.64 -9.03
CA SER A 490 -0.30 -38.04 -8.59
C SER A 490 1.08 -38.71 -8.58
N SER A 491 1.88 -38.43 -7.55
CA SER A 491 3.15 -39.09 -7.25
C SER A 491 3.28 -39.23 -5.73
N ASN A 492 3.46 -40.46 -5.27
CA ASN A 492 3.78 -40.71 -3.86
C ASN A 492 5.16 -40.12 -3.55
N ASP A 493 5.23 -39.24 -2.57
CA ASP A 493 6.29 -39.30 -1.56
C ASP A 493 5.73 -38.80 -0.23
N SER A 494 6.21 -39.39 0.86
CA SER A 494 5.67 -39.19 2.20
C SER A 494 6.65 -38.39 3.06
N ASP A 495 6.31 -37.14 3.39
CA ASP A 495 6.92 -36.40 4.50
C ASP A 495 5.98 -35.35 5.10
N MET A 496 4.80 -35.81 5.55
CA MET A 496 3.98 -35.06 6.51
C MET A 496 4.58 -35.22 7.91
N SER A 497 5.52 -34.35 8.25
CA SER A 497 5.96 -34.15 9.64
C SER A 497 5.10 -33.07 10.30
N SER A 498 4.61 -33.36 11.50
CA SER A 498 3.63 -32.54 12.20
C SER A 498 4.22 -31.23 12.74
N PHE A 499 3.60 -30.11 12.39
CA PHE A 499 3.67 -28.91 13.23
C PHE A 499 2.84 -29.14 14.49
N GLU A 500 3.49 -29.18 15.65
CA GLU A 500 2.81 -29.26 16.94
C GLU A 500 2.10 -27.93 17.27
N GLU A 501 0.96 -28.00 17.95
CA GLU A 501 0.21 -26.81 18.35
C GLU A 501 0.90 -26.07 19.50
N ILE A 502 1.45 -24.87 19.24
CA ILE A 502 1.69 -23.91 20.32
C ILE A 502 0.32 -23.41 20.79
N THR A 503 -0.04 -23.71 22.04
CA THR A 503 -1.39 -23.46 22.53
C THR A 503 -1.47 -22.14 23.30
N HIS A 504 -2.68 -21.65 23.54
CA HIS A 504 -2.89 -20.33 24.15
C HIS A 504 -2.48 -20.21 25.64
N SER A 505 -1.98 -21.28 26.28
CA SER A 505 -1.26 -21.18 27.56
C SER A 505 0.07 -20.47 27.41
N ASP A 506 0.81 -20.76 26.33
CA ASP A 506 2.26 -20.53 26.26
C ASP A 506 2.58 -19.04 26.01
N LEU A 507 1.57 -18.28 25.58
CA LEU A 507 1.59 -16.83 25.44
C LEU A 507 1.19 -16.07 26.72
N ALA A 508 0.62 -16.75 27.73
CA ALA A 508 0.26 -16.12 29.01
C ALA A 508 1.46 -15.99 29.95
N ASP A 509 2.30 -17.02 30.05
CA ASP A 509 3.43 -17.07 30.97
C ASP A 509 4.52 -16.03 30.64
N LEU A 510 4.61 -15.60 29.37
CA LEU A 510 5.50 -14.52 28.92
C LEU A 510 5.07 -13.11 29.35
N GLN A 511 3.90 -12.94 30.01
CA GLN A 511 3.46 -11.65 30.58
C GLN A 511 3.33 -11.65 32.11
N ALA A 512 3.62 -12.77 32.79
CA ALA A 512 3.16 -13.02 34.16
C ALA A 512 4.23 -13.03 35.27
N HIS A 513 5.50 -12.70 35.00
CA HIS A 513 6.55 -12.69 36.04
C HIS A 513 7.17 -11.31 36.33
N LYS A 514 6.62 -10.63 37.34
CA LYS A 514 7.41 -9.77 38.25
C LYS A 514 7.88 -10.61 39.44
N SER A 515 9.07 -10.31 39.96
CA SER A 515 9.76 -11.05 41.04
C SER A 515 8.99 -11.03 42.38
N PRO A 516 9.27 -11.98 43.29
CA PRO A 516 10.21 -11.61 44.37
C PRO A 516 11.19 -12.72 44.86
N THR A 517 12.21 -12.27 45.61
CA THR A 517 13.05 -12.90 46.67
C THR A 517 12.76 -14.36 47.12
N SER A 518 13.73 -15.18 47.55
CA SER A 518 14.77 -14.92 48.59
C SER A 518 15.81 -16.06 48.76
N GLU A 519 17.03 -15.74 49.22
CA GLU A 519 18.01 -16.56 50.02
C GLU A 519 18.44 -17.97 49.48
N ILE A 520 19.70 -18.42 49.53
CA ILE A 520 20.70 -18.53 50.62
C ILE A 520 22.15 -18.37 50.08
N SER A 521 23.15 -18.29 50.98
CA SER A 521 24.61 -18.14 50.73
C SER A 521 25.28 -19.36 50.04
N ASP A 522 26.58 -19.42 49.68
CA ASP A 522 27.83 -18.67 50.01
C ASP A 522 28.82 -18.80 48.81
N THR A 523 30.06 -18.28 48.70
CA THR A 523 31.07 -17.70 49.64
C THR A 523 32.09 -16.81 48.87
N LEU A 524 32.84 -15.92 49.57
CA LEU A 524 34.13 -15.28 49.18
C LEU A 524 34.11 -14.30 47.97
N SER A 525 34.94 -13.25 47.87
CA SER A 525 36.02 -12.73 48.74
C SER A 525 36.09 -11.18 48.74
N ASN A 526 36.84 -10.58 49.67
CA ASN A 526 37.08 -9.13 49.81
C ASN A 526 38.08 -8.55 48.78
N GLU A 527 38.28 -7.22 48.89
CA GLU A 527 39.34 -6.35 48.34
C GLU A 527 39.03 -5.60 47.02
N SER A 528 39.52 -4.36 46.77
CA SER A 528 39.66 -3.13 47.61
C SER A 528 40.15 -1.96 46.72
N PHE A 529 40.05 -0.70 47.19
CA PHE A 529 40.69 0.52 46.62
C PHE A 529 40.21 0.97 45.20
N GLU A 530 40.27 2.24 44.80
CA GLU A 530 40.23 3.53 45.53
C GLU A 530 39.60 4.61 44.63
N SER A 531 39.25 5.77 45.18
CA SER A 531 38.81 6.94 44.44
C SER A 531 39.98 7.78 43.91
N GLN A 532 39.79 8.46 42.78
CA GLN A 532 40.48 9.73 42.54
C GLN A 532 39.61 10.71 41.74
N SER A 533 39.56 11.94 42.23
CA SER A 533 38.78 13.06 41.71
C SER A 533 39.70 14.09 41.05
N LEU A 534 39.18 14.80 40.04
CA LEU A 534 39.71 16.10 39.64
C LEU A 534 38.54 17.06 39.36
N GLU A 535 38.58 18.20 40.03
CA GLU A 535 37.67 19.33 39.82
C GLU A 535 38.24 20.30 38.78
N GLY A 536 37.40 21.18 38.24
CA GLY A 536 37.80 22.23 37.29
C GLY A 536 36.61 23.06 36.83
N GLY A 537 36.12 23.95 37.69
CA GLY A 537 35.02 24.87 37.35
C GLY A 537 35.52 26.25 36.92
N ASN A 538 34.67 26.99 36.19
CA ASN A 538 34.52 28.44 36.40
C ASN A 538 33.21 28.97 35.79
N GLU A 539 32.65 29.89 36.56
CA GLU A 539 31.45 30.70 36.41
C GLU A 539 31.39 31.55 35.12
N PHE A 540 30.19 31.96 34.67
CA PHE A 540 29.66 33.31 34.96
C PHE A 540 28.16 33.46 34.62
N GLN A 541 27.60 34.68 34.80
CA GLN A 541 26.22 34.93 35.22
C GLN A 541 25.23 35.42 34.13
N ASN A 542 23.95 35.36 34.50
CA ASN A 542 22.74 35.95 33.89
C ASN A 542 22.86 37.41 33.40
N VAL A 543 22.02 37.77 32.42
CA VAL A 543 21.36 39.10 32.32
C VAL A 543 19.91 38.89 31.86
N GLU A 544 18.96 39.67 32.40
CA GLU A 544 17.55 39.70 31.98
C GLU A 544 17.21 40.97 31.17
N GLY A 545 16.20 40.85 30.29
CA GLY A 545 15.24 41.92 30.01
C GLY A 545 15.60 43.02 29.00
N LEU A 546 14.65 43.32 28.10
CA LEU A 546 14.18 44.67 27.74
C LEU A 546 12.92 44.57 26.86
N GLU A 547 12.15 45.65 26.74
CA GLU A 547 10.77 45.66 26.23
C GLU A 547 10.58 46.48 24.93
N ASP A 548 9.43 46.25 24.29
CA ASP A 548 8.47 47.27 23.81
C ASP A 548 8.42 47.72 22.31
N ASN A 549 7.20 48.16 21.95
CA ASN A 549 6.72 48.97 20.81
C ASN A 549 6.49 48.37 19.40
N ASN A 550 5.20 48.05 19.16
CA ASN A 550 4.27 48.72 18.21
C ASN A 550 4.66 48.96 16.73
N ILE A 551 3.77 48.52 15.83
CA ILE A 551 3.04 49.34 14.82
C ILE A 551 1.77 48.58 14.42
N ASP A 552 0.69 49.29 14.07
CA ASP A 552 -0.66 48.75 13.83
C ASP A 552 -1.31 49.35 12.54
N GLU A 553 -2.50 48.86 12.19
CA GLU A 553 -3.47 49.32 11.20
C GLU A 553 -3.12 49.23 9.69
N ASN A 554 -3.95 48.49 8.93
CA ASN A 554 -4.83 49.05 7.88
C ASN A 554 -5.86 48.03 7.30
N VAL A 555 -6.95 47.84 8.05
CA VAL A 555 -8.36 47.91 7.61
C VAL A 555 -8.79 47.44 6.19
N LEU A 556 -9.61 46.38 6.18
CA LEU A 556 -10.76 46.03 5.31
C LEU A 556 -10.73 46.24 3.78
N TYR A 557 -11.09 45.16 3.07
CA TYR A 557 -12.36 45.11 2.32
C TYR A 557 -12.91 43.67 2.28
N GLU A 558 -14.16 43.47 2.75
CA GLU A 558 -14.89 42.21 2.58
C GLU A 558 -15.79 42.26 1.34
N ALA A 559 -16.02 41.10 0.71
CA ALA A 559 -17.06 40.88 -0.29
C ALA A 559 -17.59 39.44 -0.16
N GLU A 560 -18.86 39.30 0.26
CA GLU A 560 -19.46 38.00 0.55
C GLU A 560 -19.80 37.20 -0.73
N SER A 561 -19.42 35.91 -0.77
CA SER A 561 -20.01 34.96 -1.73
C SER A 561 -20.03 33.49 -1.21
N ASN A 562 -21.01 33.22 -0.35
CA ASN A 562 -21.72 31.94 -0.20
C ASN A 562 -20.94 30.60 -0.27
N GLY A 563 -20.63 30.07 0.91
CA GLY A 563 -21.26 28.80 1.35
C GLY A 563 -20.66 27.46 0.92
N SER A 564 -20.05 27.35 -0.27
CA SER A 564 -19.67 26.02 -0.83
C SER A 564 -18.17 25.70 -0.82
N ARG A 565 -17.28 26.69 -0.63
CA ARG A 565 -15.81 26.47 -0.67
C ARG A 565 -15.18 25.99 0.65
N SER A 566 -15.75 26.34 1.80
CA SER A 566 -15.13 26.08 3.11
C SER A 566 -14.93 24.59 3.44
N LYS A 567 -15.85 23.72 3.00
CA LYS A 567 -15.73 22.28 3.21
C LYS A 567 -14.62 21.64 2.36
N ILE A 568 -14.42 22.10 1.12
CA ILE A 568 -13.39 21.53 0.23
C ILE A 568 -11.99 21.82 0.79
N ASN A 569 -11.76 23.05 1.25
CA ASN A 569 -10.49 23.43 1.87
C ASN A 569 -10.21 22.58 3.12
N GLN A 570 -11.19 22.34 4.01
CA GLN A 570 -10.99 21.46 5.18
C GLN A 570 -10.62 20.00 4.81
N TYR A 571 -11.07 19.49 3.65
CA TYR A 571 -10.65 18.18 3.16
C TYR A 571 -9.25 18.22 2.53
N GLN A 572 -8.88 19.27 1.80
CA GLN A 572 -7.51 19.45 1.32
C GLN A 572 -6.52 19.65 2.48
N ASP A 573 -6.91 20.35 3.54
CA ASP A 573 -6.13 20.53 4.75
C ASP A 573 -5.99 19.25 5.57
N SER A 574 -7.03 18.40 5.66
CA SER A 574 -6.90 17.11 6.36
C SER A 574 -6.01 16.11 5.59
N ILE A 575 -6.06 16.15 4.25
CA ILE A 575 -5.15 15.38 3.38
C ILE A 575 -3.71 15.91 3.46
N SER A 576 -3.48 17.23 3.40
CA SER A 576 -2.14 17.82 3.50
C SER A 576 -1.52 17.65 4.90
N ASN A 577 -2.33 17.69 5.96
CA ASN A 577 -1.90 17.32 7.31
C ASN A 577 -1.62 15.81 7.44
N SER A 578 -2.29 14.95 6.68
CA SER A 578 -1.97 13.52 6.63
C SER A 578 -0.64 13.26 5.90
N TYR A 579 -0.37 13.95 4.79
CA TYR A 579 0.92 13.89 4.09
C TYR A 579 2.08 14.42 4.94
N SER A 580 1.93 15.60 5.54
CA SER A 580 2.97 16.15 6.43
C SER A 580 3.11 15.37 7.74
N PHE A 581 2.06 14.68 8.20
CA PHE A 581 2.18 13.69 9.27
C PHE A 581 3.04 12.51 8.86
N ILE A 582 2.74 11.86 7.73
CA ILE A 582 3.54 10.75 7.20
C ILE A 582 5.01 11.21 7.08
N GLN A 583 5.26 12.38 6.49
CA GLN A 583 6.61 12.94 6.36
C GLN A 583 7.32 13.18 7.73
N ARG A 584 6.62 13.63 8.77
CA ARG A 584 7.17 13.78 10.13
C ARG A 584 7.37 12.45 10.85
N SER A 585 6.43 11.51 10.71
CA SER A 585 6.55 10.16 11.27
C SER A 585 7.73 9.42 10.62
N LEU A 586 8.04 9.70 9.35
CA LEU A 586 9.18 9.14 8.63
C LEU A 586 10.53 9.73 9.09
N THR A 587 10.59 11.00 9.52
CA THR A 587 11.79 11.47 10.25
C THR A 587 11.96 10.77 11.60
N GLY A 588 10.86 10.38 12.25
CA GLY A 588 10.88 9.52 13.44
C GLY A 588 11.32 8.08 13.15
N PHE A 589 10.86 7.50 12.04
CA PHE A 589 11.25 6.16 11.58
C PHE A 589 12.77 6.06 11.36
N VAL A 590 13.38 7.05 10.69
CA VAL A 590 14.83 7.06 10.44
C VAL A 590 15.67 7.33 11.71
N SER A 591 15.11 7.95 12.76
CA SER A 591 15.77 7.97 14.09
C SER A 591 15.56 6.66 14.85
N ASN A 592 14.33 6.14 14.89
CA ASN A 592 13.94 5.02 15.74
C ASN A 592 14.47 3.67 15.21
N LEU A 593 14.67 3.54 13.89
CA LEU A 593 15.45 2.46 13.26
C LEU A 593 16.84 2.28 13.89
N LYS A 594 17.47 3.33 14.39
CA LYS A 594 18.79 3.24 15.06
C LYS A 594 18.71 2.70 16.48
N GLU A 595 17.54 2.76 17.11
CA GLU A 595 17.33 2.42 18.53
C GLU A 595 16.58 1.09 18.73
N HIS A 596 15.73 0.67 17.79
CA HIS A 596 14.75 -0.39 18.03
C HIS A 596 14.86 -1.64 17.14
N VAL A 597 15.77 -1.67 16.15
CA VAL A 597 15.84 -2.75 15.12
C VAL A 597 15.85 -4.17 15.68
N GLY A 598 16.56 -4.45 16.78
CA GLY A 598 16.59 -5.79 17.38
C GLY A 598 15.47 -6.11 18.37
N SER A 599 14.50 -5.20 18.57
CA SER A 599 13.24 -5.48 19.28
C SER A 599 12.12 -5.95 18.34
N TRP A 600 12.29 -5.76 17.03
CA TRP A 600 11.28 -6.04 16.00
C TRP A 600 11.40 -7.44 15.37
N ILE A 601 12.35 -8.24 15.83
CA ILE A 601 12.58 -9.61 15.35
C ILE A 601 12.05 -10.59 16.41
N PRO A 602 11.04 -11.42 16.12
CA PRO A 602 10.61 -12.48 17.03
C PRO A 602 11.77 -13.43 17.35
N GLY A 603 11.89 -13.85 18.61
CA GLY A 603 13.00 -14.70 19.10
C GLY A 603 13.07 -16.13 18.52
N THR A 604 12.24 -16.44 17.53
CA THR A 604 12.04 -17.77 16.94
C THR A 604 12.54 -17.88 15.49
N VAL A 605 13.17 -16.84 14.93
CA VAL A 605 13.89 -16.95 13.63
C VAL A 605 15.24 -17.66 13.85
N GLN A 606 15.18 -18.93 14.23
CA GLN A 606 16.36 -19.79 14.29
C GLN A 606 16.67 -20.36 12.91
N ASN A 607 17.92 -20.22 12.48
CA ASN A 607 18.55 -20.93 11.36
C ASN A 607 17.74 -20.95 10.04
N ILE A 608 17.61 -19.77 9.41
CA ILE A 608 17.61 -19.74 7.94
C ILE A 608 19.01 -20.25 7.51
N PRO A 609 19.13 -21.30 6.68
CA PRO A 609 20.42 -21.81 6.25
C PRO A 609 21.24 -20.77 5.48
N GLU A 610 22.57 -20.78 5.62
CA GLU A 610 23.48 -19.88 4.89
C GLU A 610 23.35 -20.04 3.36
N ASP A 611 22.89 -21.22 2.92
CA ASP A 611 22.40 -21.57 1.60
C ASP A 611 21.54 -20.48 0.95
N VAL A 612 20.68 -19.80 1.74
CA VAL A 612 19.74 -18.78 1.25
C VAL A 612 20.44 -17.46 0.87
N ILE A 613 21.63 -17.20 1.41
CA ILE A 613 22.42 -15.98 1.13
C ILE A 613 23.20 -16.11 -0.19
N HIS A 614 23.50 -17.33 -0.63
CA HIS A 614 24.21 -17.63 -1.89
C HIS A 614 23.55 -18.73 -2.73
N ALA A 615 22.22 -18.77 -2.75
CA ALA A 615 21.46 -19.64 -3.65
C ALA A 615 21.51 -19.14 -5.11
N ASP A 616 22.58 -19.48 -5.83
CA ASP A 616 22.65 -19.39 -7.30
C ASP A 616 21.65 -20.39 -7.93
N LYS A 617 20.37 -20.03 -7.88
CA LYS A 617 19.26 -20.59 -8.65
C LYS A 617 18.09 -19.61 -8.58
N GLU A 618 17.91 -18.87 -9.66
CA GLU A 618 16.69 -18.10 -9.91
C GLU A 618 15.48 -19.06 -9.83
N LYS A 619 14.71 -19.00 -8.76
CA LYS A 619 13.32 -19.47 -8.80
C LYS A 619 12.59 -18.52 -9.73
N SER A 620 12.32 -18.94 -10.95
CA SER A 620 11.59 -18.11 -11.91
C SER A 620 10.23 -17.75 -11.31
N ILE A 621 9.73 -16.58 -11.67
CA ILE A 621 8.38 -16.13 -11.29
C ILE A 621 7.32 -17.13 -11.80
N VAL A 622 7.66 -17.94 -12.81
CA VAL A 622 6.85 -19.07 -13.30
C VAL A 622 6.72 -20.22 -12.30
N ASP A 623 7.71 -20.48 -11.45
CA ASP A 623 7.58 -21.48 -10.37
C ASP A 623 6.60 -21.02 -9.29
N GLU A 624 6.45 -19.70 -9.11
CA GLU A 624 5.53 -19.13 -8.13
C GLU A 624 4.06 -19.36 -8.53
N LEU A 625 3.77 -19.37 -9.83
CA LEU A 625 2.45 -19.63 -10.44
C LEU A 625 1.96 -21.07 -10.31
N LYS A 626 2.77 -21.99 -9.75
CA LYS A 626 2.42 -23.42 -9.61
C LYS A 626 1.44 -23.64 -8.45
N PHE A 627 0.23 -23.12 -8.60
CA PHE A 627 -0.96 -23.34 -7.79
C PHE A 627 -2.21 -23.19 -8.66
N GLU A 628 -3.38 -23.56 -8.15
CA GLU A 628 -4.68 -23.23 -8.73
C GLU A 628 -5.45 -22.28 -7.81
N VAL A 629 -6.43 -21.56 -8.35
CA VAL A 629 -7.27 -20.64 -7.59
C VAL A 629 -8.73 -20.99 -7.84
N PRO A 630 -9.57 -21.16 -6.80
CA PRO A 630 -10.98 -21.50 -6.98
C PRO A 630 -11.75 -20.49 -7.83
N GLU A 631 -12.50 -20.97 -8.82
CA GLU A 631 -13.49 -20.19 -9.57
C GLU A 631 -14.77 -20.01 -8.73
N ASP A 632 -14.64 -19.29 -7.61
CA ASP A 632 -15.71 -19.04 -6.63
C ASP A 632 -16.12 -17.55 -6.67
N PRO A 633 -17.40 -17.21 -6.90
CA PRO A 633 -17.87 -15.82 -6.95
C PRO A 633 -17.80 -15.09 -5.61
N PHE A 634 -17.69 -15.78 -4.48
CA PHE A 634 -17.45 -15.17 -3.16
C PHE A 634 -15.97 -14.85 -2.92
N LEU A 635 -15.05 -15.48 -3.66
CA LEU A 635 -13.61 -15.15 -3.69
C LEU A 635 -13.31 -14.08 -4.74
N SER A 636 -13.84 -14.27 -5.95
CA SER A 636 -13.73 -13.35 -7.08
C SER A 636 -15.12 -12.86 -7.50
N PRO A 637 -15.65 -11.76 -6.92
CA PRO A 637 -16.93 -11.17 -7.32
C PRO A 637 -17.09 -10.86 -8.82
N TYR A 638 -15.98 -10.76 -9.57
CA TYR A 638 -15.97 -10.69 -11.04
C TYR A 638 -16.58 -11.94 -11.74
N LEU A 639 -16.63 -13.09 -11.05
CA LEU A 639 -17.20 -14.35 -11.54
C LEU A 639 -18.68 -14.56 -11.13
N ALA A 640 -19.29 -13.61 -10.42
CA ALA A 640 -20.70 -13.68 -10.03
C ALA A 640 -21.62 -13.47 -11.25
N SER A 641 -22.76 -14.16 -11.29
CA SER A 641 -23.76 -13.96 -12.34
C SER A 641 -24.49 -12.62 -12.19
N ASP A 642 -25.07 -12.11 -13.28
CA ASP A 642 -25.91 -10.90 -13.25
C ASP A 642 -27.04 -11.01 -12.21
N GLU A 643 -27.63 -12.20 -12.06
CA GLU A 643 -28.66 -12.49 -11.05
C GLU A 643 -28.15 -12.28 -9.61
N MET A 644 -26.89 -12.63 -9.33
CA MET A 644 -26.25 -12.35 -8.04
C MET A 644 -25.87 -10.87 -7.91
N LEU A 645 -25.31 -10.26 -8.95
CA LEU A 645 -24.84 -8.88 -8.93
C LEU A 645 -25.99 -7.87 -8.79
N ILE A 646 -27.18 -8.17 -9.33
CA ILE A 646 -28.40 -7.36 -9.18
C ILE A 646 -28.88 -7.28 -7.72
N THR A 647 -28.44 -8.19 -6.83
CA THR A 647 -28.74 -8.12 -5.38
C THR A 647 -27.91 -7.10 -4.61
N LEU A 648 -26.82 -6.58 -5.20
CA LEU A 648 -25.95 -5.59 -4.58
C LEU A 648 -26.59 -4.18 -4.61
N PRO A 649 -26.29 -3.31 -3.63
CA PRO A 649 -26.72 -1.91 -3.69
C PRO A 649 -26.12 -1.21 -4.92
N PRO A 650 -26.85 -0.28 -5.59
CA PRO A 650 -26.39 0.38 -6.80
C PRO A 650 -24.98 0.99 -6.69
N LEU A 651 -24.02 0.38 -7.39
CA LEU A 651 -22.63 0.78 -7.36
C LEU A 651 -22.43 2.08 -8.16
N LYS A 652 -21.46 2.89 -7.72
CA LYS A 652 -20.96 4.04 -8.48
C LYS A 652 -19.45 4.05 -8.40
N LEU A 653 -18.78 4.13 -9.54
CA LEU A 653 -17.34 4.38 -9.59
C LEU A 653 -17.10 5.85 -9.21
N LEU A 654 -16.36 6.09 -8.13
CA LEU A 654 -15.93 7.43 -7.75
C LEU A 654 -14.49 7.64 -8.22
N VAL A 655 -14.34 8.17 -9.43
CA VAL A 655 -13.03 8.53 -9.98
C VAL A 655 -12.59 9.86 -9.38
N CYS A 656 -11.41 9.89 -8.77
CA CYS A 656 -10.77 11.12 -8.33
C CYS A 656 -10.17 11.85 -9.54
N ASN A 657 -11.02 12.60 -10.27
CA ASN A 657 -10.61 13.42 -11.43
C ASN A 657 -9.79 14.66 -11.00
N HIS A 658 -8.57 14.44 -10.49
CA HIS A 658 -7.55 15.48 -10.29
C HIS A 658 -6.13 14.87 -10.33
N LEU A 659 -5.48 14.96 -11.49
CA LEU A 659 -4.01 14.93 -11.66
C LEU A 659 -3.55 16.02 -12.66
N ASP A 660 -4.29 17.14 -12.65
CA ASP A 660 -4.02 18.40 -13.36
C ASP A 660 -3.61 19.46 -12.31
#